data_AF-A0A517V664-F1
#
_entry.id   AF-A0A517V664-F1
#
_cell.length_a   1.000
_cell.length_b   1.000
_cell.length_c   1.000
_cell.angle_alpha   90.00
_cell.angle_beta   90.00
_cell.angle_gamma   90.00
#
_symmetry.space_group_name_H-M   'P 1'
#
loop_
_entity.id
_entity.type
_entity.pdbx_description
1 polymer ?
#
loop_
_entity_poly.entity_id
_entity_poly.type
_entity_poly.pdbx_seq_one_letter_code
_entity_poly.pdbx_strand_id
1 'polypeptide(L)'
;MNQQQFKSNHPSVHGRKCARRYFDYFCFSLLALSAFAVTKNVRAEDPEKKEQITLQGTVVDEQDQPAQGVKVFVEWQHPKQDRAETKTDQEGRFTLRVPAQSVRHQAILAVGDSPQQMAQYTLPWVIKDEDLPLDKLRLQLQPAQRVELHAVDGAGKPIANAKTGIMGDYRVWGTDTTDKKGQVVYHVPHDVKVQYVFAISDGHGADYKAFTLSREQVGDQLVKPPVVPESPIRLTLDGTQPLKVKVEEADGTPLTGFHVVPWYLKKEGEPRDLNLSYFYSLVQSQTDKSGTASFDWIPHWQKTALTIWPHNQEYEHQRSTYDPQKGQGTLTMKLEKLVPVSGKVTLPDGSPAKGIPVAADGAGYQFDSFHKTVQTDDQGRYSFNAEPNQVYLVIAGNEKWSAAPHTGFAVWPGKPIQNLDFKLQPATRIHGRMTVGSQNEPVADQRIMAFIRGQDAHNQKDFKLPNPTHSNRWVQPQMVFRAQTDKQGHYELFLGPGTYSIRGPSQTQPQKFEITNETEKEINFHASRPETGELTGSVVAGDPPKPVPAAKISGIYRKSLSVGDLAATAGKHGQFKVERQRHPVVLYAESKDKKMAGVVEIGPDAKTVTIPVQPFGSARGQLIDEVTESPVENRELRYGVKVHIGDDNAPWRTSFGGTAFTDKTGHFEMKNLVVGLEYGLSLVNRPEEGKPGRLSWRNVKKFTPENSQPVDLGQVEAPRPSKPYVPPTIDERIAAAFAVKGTPLERFAKAQQIARLTVQYPTILFGDPKSDAVRELMTFRFQDSDVRKELPSFLIMAIDSTEDNRAAAQALAKQLGLDWNPKEGALDLFVLDTTGKQRAHADLAALSKSGSVNKQSLTKFLKANQIPPKDARELLDAALKQAKEQHKRVIVQETATWCGPCRLLSQFLDREREQWQRDYIWIKMDHRWTGADEIMKTMRGGAQGGIPWWAILDQDGKVMATSNNDEGDNIGFPSTRSDLAHVRNMLEKTAIRLNPMEINTLVEALKQKE
;
A
#
# COMPACT_ATOMS: atom_id res chain seq x y z
N MET A 1 38.79 46.21 10.06
CA MET A 1 37.65 46.80 10.80
C MET A 1 36.38 46.07 10.40
N ASN A 2 35.82 45.33 11.36
CA ASN A 2 34.43 44.87 11.60
C ASN A 2 33.58 44.36 10.41
N GLN A 3 33.19 43.07 10.38
CA GLN A 3 32.10 42.40 11.15
C GLN A 3 30.71 43.01 10.83
N GLN A 4 29.64 42.29 10.46
CA GLN A 4 29.07 41.11 11.14
C GLN A 4 27.93 40.41 10.34
N GLN A 5 28.00 39.08 10.28
CA GLN A 5 26.96 38.02 10.39
C GLN A 5 25.53 38.21 9.82
N PHE A 6 25.20 37.41 8.79
CA PHE A 6 23.86 36.81 8.61
C PHE A 6 23.97 35.29 8.77
N LYS A 7 23.31 34.75 9.81
CA LYS A 7 23.20 33.31 10.08
C LYS A 7 22.05 32.72 9.28
N SER A 8 22.34 31.68 8.50
CA SER A 8 21.39 30.79 7.86
C SER A 8 20.79 29.81 8.88
N ASN A 9 19.46 29.78 8.97
CA ASN A 9 18.74 28.71 9.66
C ASN A 9 17.99 27.88 8.60
N HIS A 10 18.51 26.69 8.32
CA HIS A 10 17.93 25.71 7.40
C HIS A 10 16.86 24.85 8.12
N PRO A 11 15.60 24.79 7.65
CA PRO A 11 14.63 23.80 8.12
C PRO A 11 14.82 22.46 7.39
N SER A 12 14.90 21.39 8.18
CA SER A 12 15.08 19.99 7.75
C SER A 12 13.81 19.43 7.11
N VAL A 13 13.80 19.24 5.79
CA VAL A 13 12.70 18.64 5.03
C VAL A 13 12.81 17.10 5.05
N HIS A 14 12.05 16.45 5.91
CA HIS A 14 11.96 14.98 5.96
C HIS A 14 11.06 14.42 4.84
N GLY A 15 11.65 13.64 3.93
CA GLY A 15 11.19 12.27 3.64
C GLY A 15 9.91 12.03 2.82
N ARG A 16 9.43 12.95 1.97
CA ARG A 16 8.22 12.70 1.13
C ARG A 16 8.42 11.53 0.15
N LYS A 17 7.50 10.55 0.15
CA LYS A 17 7.15 9.59 -0.93
C LYS A 17 7.63 8.11 -0.93
N CYS A 18 8.39 7.60 0.05
CA CYS A 18 8.34 6.14 0.33
C CYS A 18 7.04 5.77 1.10
N ALA A 19 6.39 6.80 1.66
CA ALA A 19 5.08 6.69 2.27
C ALA A 19 3.96 6.32 1.29
N ARG A 20 4.07 6.38 -0.06
CA ARG A 20 2.84 6.33 -0.88
C ARG A 20 2.14 4.96 -0.98
N ARG A 21 2.85 3.82 -0.84
CA ARG A 21 2.21 2.49 -0.64
C ARG A 21 1.81 2.22 0.81
N TYR A 22 2.39 2.98 1.75
CA TYR A 22 2.16 2.86 3.19
C TYR A 22 1.15 3.90 3.71
N PHE A 23 0.88 4.97 2.99
CA PHE A 23 -0.08 6.03 3.28
C PHE A 23 -1.48 5.53 3.01
N ASP A 24 -1.65 4.62 2.04
CA ASP A 24 -2.88 3.84 1.90
C ASP A 24 -3.13 3.01 3.17
N TYR A 25 -2.10 2.41 3.79
CA TYR A 25 -2.23 1.71 5.08
C TYR A 25 -2.34 2.65 6.31
N PHE A 26 -1.69 3.82 6.30
CA PHE A 26 -1.67 4.77 7.42
C PHE A 26 -2.92 5.66 7.47
N CYS A 27 -3.51 5.98 6.31
CA CYS A 27 -4.84 6.54 6.22
C CYS A 27 -5.90 5.51 6.62
N PHE A 28 -5.69 4.21 6.38
CA PHE A 28 -6.56 3.14 6.90
C PHE A 28 -6.66 3.16 8.44
N SER A 29 -5.59 3.52 9.17
CA SER A 29 -5.63 3.65 10.64
C SER A 29 -6.33 4.92 11.16
N LEU A 30 -6.58 5.92 10.30
CA LEU A 30 -7.31 7.15 10.66
C LEU A 30 -8.76 7.14 10.12
N LEU A 31 -9.00 6.51 8.98
CA LEU A 31 -10.32 6.12 8.49
C LEU A 31 -11.00 5.10 9.43
N ALA A 32 -10.22 4.37 10.24
CA ALA A 32 -10.74 3.43 11.24
C ALA A 32 -11.61 4.07 12.34
N LEU A 33 -11.63 5.40 12.47
CA LEU A 33 -12.45 6.12 13.44
C LEU A 33 -13.57 7.00 12.85
N SER A 34 -13.66 7.22 11.53
CA SER A 34 -14.80 8.00 10.99
C SER A 34 -15.24 7.76 9.53
N ALA A 35 -14.69 6.82 8.76
CA ALA A 35 -15.22 6.57 7.39
C ALA A 35 -14.89 5.18 6.79
N PHE A 36 -15.05 4.10 7.57
CA PHE A 36 -15.50 2.84 6.99
C PHE A 36 -16.99 2.74 7.26
N ALA A 37 -17.82 2.33 6.29
CA ALA A 37 -19.14 1.80 6.63
C ALA A 37 -18.92 0.67 7.63
N VAL A 38 -19.22 0.97 8.89
CA VAL A 38 -19.23 -0.01 9.94
C VAL A 38 -20.51 -0.80 9.69
N THR A 39 -20.42 -1.98 9.08
CA THR A 39 -21.42 -3.01 9.34
C THR A 39 -21.18 -3.46 10.78
N LYS A 40 -21.69 -2.67 11.72
CA LYS A 40 -21.99 -3.18 13.05
C LYS A 40 -22.92 -4.36 12.80
N ASN A 41 -22.84 -5.40 13.63
CA ASN A 41 -23.98 -6.27 13.81
C ASN A 41 -25.15 -5.36 14.20
N VAL A 42 -25.97 -4.97 13.23
CA VAL A 42 -27.15 -4.16 13.47
C VAL A 42 -28.15 -5.14 14.03
N ARG A 43 -28.27 -5.13 15.36
CA ARG A 43 -29.48 -5.57 16.04
C ARG A 43 -30.65 -4.90 15.32
N ALA A 44 -31.66 -5.68 14.96
CA ALA A 44 -32.81 -5.19 14.21
C ALA A 44 -33.44 -3.99 14.95
N GLU A 45 -33.36 -2.80 14.38
CA GLU A 45 -34.10 -1.62 14.85
C GLU A 45 -35.06 -1.15 13.76
N ASP A 46 -36.32 -1.04 14.14
CA ASP A 46 -37.46 -0.57 13.36
C ASP A 46 -37.30 0.93 13.07
N PRO A 47 -37.38 1.41 11.81
CA PRO A 47 -37.06 2.80 11.45
C PRO A 47 -37.99 3.88 12.03
N GLU A 48 -39.04 3.51 12.77
CA GLU A 48 -39.88 4.45 13.54
C GLU A 48 -39.73 4.36 15.07
N LYS A 49 -38.97 3.39 15.61
CA LYS A 49 -38.54 3.41 17.01
C LYS A 49 -37.13 3.96 17.08
N LYS A 50 -36.99 5.28 17.26
CA LYS A 50 -35.78 5.79 17.92
C LYS A 50 -35.75 5.12 19.29
N GLU A 51 -34.84 4.17 19.53
CA GLU A 51 -34.55 3.69 20.89
C GLU A 51 -34.03 4.89 21.68
N GLN A 52 -35.00 5.59 22.27
CA GLN A 52 -34.80 6.68 23.20
C GLN A 52 -34.39 6.02 24.50
N ILE A 53 -33.18 6.30 24.94
CA ILE A 53 -32.72 5.89 26.27
C ILE A 53 -33.05 7.00 27.27
N THR A 54 -33.29 6.59 28.51
CA THR A 54 -33.46 7.52 29.61
C THR A 54 -32.12 7.65 30.35
N LEU A 55 -31.57 8.85 30.40
CA LEU A 55 -30.40 9.17 31.21
C LEU A 55 -30.90 9.81 32.51
N GLN A 56 -30.64 9.15 33.64
CA GLN A 56 -30.98 9.64 34.97
C GLN A 56 -29.71 9.91 35.77
N GLY A 57 -29.83 10.63 36.88
CA GLY A 57 -28.73 10.87 37.80
C GLY A 57 -29.04 12.00 38.77
N THR A 58 -28.06 12.30 39.62
CA THR A 58 -28.11 13.40 40.60
C THR A 58 -26.96 14.36 40.38
N VAL A 59 -27.23 15.66 40.51
CA VAL A 59 -26.22 16.71 40.60
C VAL A 59 -26.11 17.18 42.05
N VAL A 60 -24.87 17.33 42.49
CA VAL A 60 -24.52 17.80 43.84
C VAL A 60 -23.49 18.92 43.76
N ASP A 61 -23.43 19.76 44.78
CA ASP A 61 -22.43 20.80 44.92
C ASP A 61 -21.08 20.26 45.45
N GLU A 62 -20.14 21.16 45.72
CA GLU A 62 -18.81 20.84 46.25
C GLU A 62 -18.85 20.25 47.66
N GLN A 63 -19.93 20.45 48.42
CA GLN A 63 -20.16 19.95 49.78
C GLN A 63 -21.03 18.68 49.80
N ASP A 64 -21.17 18.03 48.65
CA ASP A 64 -21.98 16.83 48.43
C ASP A 64 -23.49 17.02 48.70
N GLN A 65 -23.98 18.27 48.74
CA GLN A 65 -25.40 18.56 48.90
C GLN A 65 -26.13 18.56 47.56
N PRO A 66 -27.41 18.14 47.50
CA PRO A 66 -28.21 18.21 46.28
C PRO A 66 -28.28 19.62 45.68
N ALA A 67 -27.95 19.75 44.40
CA ALA A 67 -27.95 21.04 43.72
C ALA A 67 -29.24 21.23 42.91
N GLN A 68 -30.15 22.07 43.40
CA GLN A 68 -31.44 22.36 42.77
C GLN A 68 -31.33 23.34 41.60
N GLY A 69 -32.15 23.13 40.56
CA GLY A 69 -32.31 24.09 39.45
C GLY A 69 -31.14 24.17 38.47
N VAL A 70 -30.14 23.29 38.63
CA VAL A 70 -28.95 23.20 37.78
C VAL A 70 -29.36 22.74 36.39
N LYS A 71 -28.84 23.42 35.35
CA LYS A 71 -29.09 23.04 33.97
C LYS A 71 -28.30 21.79 33.61
N VAL A 72 -28.98 20.73 33.17
CA VAL A 72 -28.35 19.48 32.71
C VAL A 72 -28.71 19.23 31.26
N PHE A 73 -27.73 18.94 30.40
CA PHE A 73 -27.97 18.71 28.98
C PHE A 73 -26.96 17.76 28.33
N VAL A 74 -27.34 17.23 27.16
CA VAL A 74 -26.46 16.48 26.24
C VAL A 74 -26.66 17.06 24.85
N GLU A 75 -25.55 17.39 24.18
CA GLU A 75 -25.53 17.88 22.80
C GLU A 75 -24.90 16.82 21.88
N TRP A 76 -25.39 16.72 20.65
CA TRP A 76 -24.82 15.85 19.61
C TRP A 76 -24.82 16.55 18.25
N GLN A 77 -23.92 16.12 17.36
CA GLN A 77 -23.75 16.73 16.03
C GLN A 77 -24.30 15.86 14.88
N HIS A 78 -24.55 14.57 15.12
CA HIS A 78 -24.98 13.61 14.09
C HIS A 78 -26.28 12.89 14.49
N PRO A 79 -27.20 12.60 13.54
CA PRO A 79 -27.14 12.94 12.11
C PRO A 79 -27.41 14.43 11.82
N LYS A 80 -27.93 15.17 12.79
CA LYS A 80 -28.05 16.64 12.80
C LYS A 80 -27.67 17.14 14.18
N GLN A 81 -27.20 18.39 14.25
CA GLN A 81 -26.91 19.05 15.52
C GLN A 81 -28.21 19.29 16.28
N ASP A 82 -28.30 18.80 17.51
CA ASP A 82 -29.47 18.92 18.38
C ASP A 82 -29.05 18.74 19.86
N ARG A 83 -29.96 19.03 20.79
CA ARG A 83 -29.73 18.99 22.24
C ARG A 83 -30.94 18.47 23.00
N ALA A 84 -30.69 17.73 24.08
CA ALA A 84 -31.70 17.47 25.11
C ALA A 84 -31.26 18.15 26.41
N GLU A 85 -32.19 18.83 27.09
CA GLU A 85 -31.91 19.56 28.32
C GLU A 85 -33.03 19.45 29.35
N THR A 86 -32.67 19.61 30.62
CA THR A 86 -33.57 19.65 31.77
C THR A 86 -32.96 20.48 32.90
N LYS A 87 -33.70 20.65 34.01
CA LYS A 87 -33.19 21.20 35.27
C LYS A 87 -33.35 20.18 36.39
N THR A 88 -32.47 20.25 37.39
CA THR A 88 -32.55 19.38 38.56
C THR A 88 -33.69 19.76 39.51
N ASP A 89 -34.30 18.77 40.16
CA ASP A 89 -35.30 18.96 41.22
C ASP A 89 -34.67 19.36 42.58
N GLN A 90 -35.47 19.42 43.65
CA GLN A 90 -34.99 19.79 45.01
C GLN A 90 -33.97 18.80 45.58
N GLU A 91 -34.05 17.54 45.16
CA GLU A 91 -33.11 16.47 45.50
C GLU A 91 -31.96 16.35 44.48
N GLY A 92 -31.79 17.34 43.59
CA GLY A 92 -30.71 17.38 42.61
C GLY A 92 -30.87 16.37 41.47
N ARG A 93 -32.00 15.68 41.35
CA ARG A 93 -32.22 14.64 40.34
C ARG A 93 -32.53 15.25 38.98
N PHE A 94 -32.03 14.62 37.92
CA PHE A 94 -32.37 14.95 36.54
C PHE A 94 -32.82 13.72 35.76
N THR A 95 -33.53 13.95 34.67
CA THR A 95 -33.90 12.92 33.70
C THR A 95 -33.90 13.52 32.29
N LEU A 96 -33.19 12.88 31.37
CA LEU A 96 -33.14 13.23 29.95
C LEU A 96 -33.59 12.02 29.11
N ARG A 97 -34.36 12.26 28.06
CA ARG A 97 -34.63 11.26 27.03
C ARG A 97 -33.86 11.63 25.77
N VAL A 98 -33.01 10.72 25.30
CA VAL A 98 -32.14 10.97 24.16
C VAL A 98 -32.09 9.78 23.21
N PRO A 99 -31.89 10.01 21.90
CA PRO A 99 -31.65 8.92 20.95
C PRO A 99 -30.29 8.26 21.21
N ALA A 100 -30.29 6.98 21.59
CA ALA A 100 -29.08 6.24 21.98
C ALA A 100 -27.94 6.34 20.97
N GLN A 101 -28.28 6.26 19.68
CA GLN A 101 -27.32 6.29 18.58
C GLN A 101 -26.61 7.65 18.44
N SER A 102 -27.30 8.76 18.74
CA SER A 102 -26.75 10.12 18.54
C SER A 102 -25.86 10.57 19.70
N VAL A 103 -26.13 10.09 20.92
CA VAL A 103 -25.39 10.51 22.13
C VAL A 103 -24.16 9.65 22.44
N ARG A 104 -23.82 8.69 21.59
CA ARG A 104 -22.60 7.89 21.74
C ARG A 104 -21.37 8.78 21.79
N HIS A 105 -20.54 8.56 22.79
CA HIS A 105 -19.34 9.35 23.03
C HIS A 105 -19.61 10.86 23.21
N GLN A 106 -20.85 11.28 23.48
CA GLN A 106 -21.17 12.64 23.92
C GLN A 106 -21.02 12.78 25.44
N ALA A 107 -21.15 14.00 25.95
CA ALA A 107 -21.09 14.29 27.38
C ALA A 107 -22.48 14.68 27.91
N ILE A 108 -22.83 14.16 29.09
CA ILE A 108 -23.83 14.80 29.96
C ILE A 108 -23.12 15.96 30.66
N LEU A 109 -23.69 17.15 30.60
CA LEU A 109 -23.16 18.36 31.19
C LEU A 109 -24.13 18.95 32.21
N ALA A 110 -23.63 19.26 33.39
CA ALA A 110 -24.34 20.05 34.39
C ALA A 110 -23.66 21.42 34.54
N VAL A 111 -24.43 22.51 34.52
CA VAL A 111 -23.94 23.89 34.59
C VAL A 111 -24.75 24.67 35.63
N GLY A 112 -24.05 25.20 36.63
CA GLY A 112 -24.60 26.09 37.66
C GLY A 112 -24.50 27.57 37.27
N ASP A 113 -25.43 28.39 37.78
CA ASP A 113 -25.66 29.75 37.29
C ASP A 113 -24.72 30.83 37.89
N SER A 114 -24.05 30.60 39.04
CA SER A 114 -22.98 31.49 39.57
C SER A 114 -22.33 31.02 40.89
N PRO A 115 -20.98 31.00 41.05
CA PRO A 115 -19.98 31.08 39.99
C PRO A 115 -20.18 29.93 38.99
N GLN A 116 -19.61 30.03 37.79
CA GLN A 116 -19.82 29.03 36.74
C GLN A 116 -19.16 27.70 37.14
N GLN A 117 -19.93 26.87 37.83
CA GLN A 117 -19.57 25.52 38.21
C GLN A 117 -20.07 24.55 37.15
N MET A 118 -19.26 23.55 36.83
CA MET A 118 -19.56 22.59 35.79
C MET A 118 -19.19 21.17 36.24
N ALA A 119 -19.92 20.20 35.72
CA ALA A 119 -19.61 18.78 35.84
C ALA A 119 -19.92 18.09 34.51
N GLN A 120 -19.19 17.01 34.21
CA GLN A 120 -19.42 16.23 32.99
C GLN A 120 -19.36 14.72 33.23
N TYR A 121 -20.04 13.97 32.36
CA TYR A 121 -19.88 12.53 32.26
C TYR A 121 -19.89 12.09 30.80
N THR A 122 -18.83 11.38 30.41
CA THR A 122 -18.67 10.86 29.05
C THR A 122 -19.45 9.57 28.85
N LEU A 123 -20.37 9.57 27.89
CA LEU A 123 -21.10 8.38 27.47
C LEU A 123 -20.19 7.42 26.68
N PRO A 124 -20.39 6.10 26.78
CA PRO A 124 -19.57 5.12 26.07
C PRO A 124 -19.81 5.16 24.55
N TRP A 125 -18.85 4.64 23.79
CA TRP A 125 -18.94 4.46 22.33
C TRP A 125 -19.99 3.43 21.90
N VAL A 126 -20.28 2.48 22.78
CA VAL A 126 -21.29 1.44 22.57
C VAL A 126 -22.31 1.58 23.69
N ILE A 127 -23.54 1.87 23.28
CA ILE A 127 -24.73 1.84 24.12
C ILE A 127 -25.55 0.69 23.54
N LYS A 128 -25.75 -0.37 24.33
CA LYS A 128 -26.61 -1.53 24.02
C LYS A 128 -27.83 -1.35 24.95
N ASP A 129 -29.01 -1.11 24.40
CA ASP A 129 -30.25 -0.73 25.11
C ASP A 129 -30.64 -1.70 26.24
N GLU A 130 -31.37 -1.35 27.31
CA GLU A 130 -32.22 -0.17 27.55
C GLU A 130 -31.85 0.73 28.75
N ASP A 131 -30.98 0.31 29.68
CA ASP A 131 -30.53 1.20 30.77
C ASP A 131 -29.01 1.12 30.91
N LEU A 132 -28.31 2.15 30.45
CA LEU A 132 -27.00 2.43 31.07
C LEU A 132 -27.29 2.56 32.58
N PRO A 133 -26.57 1.87 33.48
CA PRO A 133 -26.81 1.93 34.93
C PRO A 133 -26.33 3.28 35.48
N LEU A 134 -27.00 4.33 35.00
CA LEU A 134 -26.80 5.73 35.32
C LEU A 134 -27.87 6.20 36.31
N ASP A 135 -28.79 5.33 36.75
CA ASP A 135 -29.64 5.57 37.92
C ASP A 135 -28.83 5.99 39.16
N LYS A 136 -27.55 5.61 39.22
CA LYS A 136 -26.56 6.03 40.23
C LYS A 136 -25.53 7.05 39.73
N LEU A 137 -25.72 7.63 38.55
CA LEU A 137 -24.83 8.66 38.01
C LEU A 137 -24.86 9.87 38.93
N ARG A 138 -23.68 10.26 39.40
CA ARG A 138 -23.49 11.41 40.26
C ARG A 138 -22.56 12.40 39.58
N LEU A 139 -23.07 13.60 39.31
CA LEU A 139 -22.31 14.72 38.77
C LEU A 139 -22.02 15.71 39.90
N GLN A 140 -20.75 15.89 40.25
CA GLN A 140 -20.33 16.86 41.25
C GLN A 140 -19.89 18.15 40.58
N LEU A 141 -20.61 19.23 40.85
CA LEU A 141 -20.27 20.56 40.39
C LEU A 141 -18.94 20.99 41.01
N GLN A 142 -18.05 21.48 40.15
CA GLN A 142 -16.77 22.08 40.54
C GLN A 142 -16.54 23.37 39.76
N PRO A 143 -15.66 24.26 40.22
CA PRO A 143 -15.36 25.49 39.50
C PRO A 143 -14.87 25.17 38.08
N ALA A 144 -15.48 25.78 37.07
CA ALA A 144 -15.07 25.56 35.69
C ALA A 144 -13.64 26.07 35.46
N GLN A 145 -12.87 25.34 34.67
CA GLN A 145 -11.60 25.82 34.15
C GLN A 145 -11.88 26.97 33.18
N ARG A 146 -11.38 28.15 33.53
CA ARG A 146 -11.44 29.36 32.72
C ARG A 146 -10.30 29.37 31.70
N VAL A 147 -10.61 29.44 30.42
CA VAL A 147 -9.63 29.53 29.32
C VAL A 147 -9.87 30.81 28.53
N GLU A 148 -8.94 31.76 28.64
CA GLU A 148 -9.03 33.04 27.95
C GLU A 148 -8.08 33.07 26.75
N LEU A 149 -8.60 33.49 25.59
CA LEU A 149 -7.81 33.62 24.36
C LEU A 149 -7.72 35.09 23.95
N HIS A 150 -6.53 35.53 23.55
CA HIS A 150 -6.26 36.86 23.00
C HIS A 150 -5.79 36.73 21.55
N ALA A 151 -6.65 37.07 20.60
CA ALA A 151 -6.30 37.11 19.18
C ALA A 151 -5.70 38.48 18.79
N VAL A 152 -4.51 38.44 18.20
CA VAL A 152 -3.78 39.63 17.77
C VAL A 152 -3.17 39.41 16.39
N ASP A 153 -2.89 40.48 15.66
CA ASP A 153 -2.17 40.44 14.38
C ASP A 153 -0.65 40.27 14.57
N GLY A 154 0.10 40.18 13.47
CA GLY A 154 1.57 40.10 13.48
C GLY A 154 2.28 41.30 14.13
N ALA A 155 1.64 42.46 14.18
CA ALA A 155 2.13 43.65 14.89
C ALA A 155 1.73 43.68 16.38
N GLY A 156 0.90 42.71 16.82
CA GLY A 156 0.40 42.59 18.18
C GLY A 156 -0.85 43.41 18.49
N LYS A 157 -1.51 43.98 17.48
CA LYS A 157 -2.78 44.71 17.65
C LYS A 157 -3.94 43.71 17.82
N PRO A 158 -4.90 43.97 18.73
CA PRO A 158 -6.07 43.12 18.89
C PRO A 158 -6.92 42.97 17.63
N ILE A 159 -7.42 41.76 17.38
CA ILE A 159 -8.32 41.45 16.27
C ILE A 159 -9.72 41.17 16.83
N ALA A 160 -10.67 42.03 16.51
CA ALA A 160 -12.09 41.81 16.82
C ALA A 160 -12.75 40.84 15.83
N ASN A 161 -13.80 40.16 16.28
CA ASN A 161 -14.60 39.22 15.51
C ASN A 161 -13.81 38.03 14.92
N ALA A 162 -12.61 37.73 15.44
CA ALA A 162 -11.89 36.53 15.05
C ALA A 162 -12.68 35.30 15.52
N LYS A 163 -12.92 34.34 14.62
CA LYS A 163 -13.59 33.08 14.92
C LYS A 163 -12.64 32.21 15.76
N THR A 164 -13.11 31.72 16.90
CA THR A 164 -12.31 30.92 17.82
C THR A 164 -12.99 29.60 18.15
N GLY A 165 -12.20 28.64 18.63
CA GLY A 165 -12.73 27.38 19.11
C GLY A 165 -11.82 26.70 20.12
N ILE A 166 -12.43 25.89 20.99
CA ILE A 166 -11.77 25.06 21.99
C ILE A 166 -12.22 23.62 21.85
N MET A 167 -11.26 22.69 21.83
CA MET A 167 -11.51 21.26 21.75
C MET A 167 -10.77 20.54 22.88
N GLY A 168 -11.44 19.56 23.49
CA GLY A 168 -10.90 18.72 24.57
C GLY A 168 -11.59 17.36 24.55
N ASP A 169 -10.86 16.30 24.85
CA ASP A 169 -11.38 14.92 24.82
C ASP A 169 -12.14 14.56 23.53
N TYR A 170 -11.64 15.01 22.37
CA TYR A 170 -12.26 14.82 21.05
C TYR A 170 -13.65 15.45 20.87
N ARG A 171 -13.98 16.48 21.66
CA ARG A 171 -15.24 17.24 21.58
C ARG A 171 -15.00 18.74 21.52
N VAL A 172 -15.90 19.43 20.83
CA VAL A 172 -15.95 20.90 20.82
C VAL A 172 -16.62 21.37 22.10
N TRP A 173 -15.91 22.19 22.88
CA TRP A 173 -16.42 22.77 24.13
C TRP A 173 -16.91 24.20 23.99
N GLY A 174 -16.65 24.82 22.83
CA GLY A 174 -17.15 26.15 22.50
C GLY A 174 -16.58 26.66 21.19
N THR A 175 -17.37 27.51 20.54
CA THR A 175 -16.96 28.37 19.43
C THR A 175 -17.59 29.73 19.63
N ASP A 176 -16.81 30.79 19.50
CA ASP A 176 -17.26 32.17 19.68
C ASP A 176 -16.32 33.12 18.91
N THR A 177 -16.67 34.40 18.88
CA THR A 177 -15.88 35.46 18.25
C THR A 177 -15.25 36.38 19.28
N THR A 178 -14.05 36.88 19.00
CA THR A 178 -13.37 37.83 19.89
C THR A 178 -14.08 39.19 19.94
N ASP A 179 -14.01 39.84 21.11
CA ASP A 179 -14.52 41.20 21.31
C ASP A 179 -13.61 42.27 20.67
N LYS A 180 -13.92 43.56 20.89
CA LYS A 180 -13.11 44.69 20.38
C LYS A 180 -11.67 44.73 20.90
N LYS A 181 -11.38 44.05 22.02
CA LYS A 181 -10.05 43.91 22.62
C LYS A 181 -9.36 42.62 22.16
N GLY A 182 -9.95 41.87 21.22
CA GLY A 182 -9.42 40.61 20.73
C GLY A 182 -9.57 39.46 21.72
N GLN A 183 -10.49 39.56 22.70
CA GLN A 183 -10.60 38.64 23.82
C GLN A 183 -11.84 37.75 23.69
N VAL A 184 -11.72 36.51 24.15
CA VAL A 184 -12.83 35.56 24.33
C VAL A 184 -12.52 34.66 25.52
N VAL A 185 -13.55 34.27 26.28
CA VAL A 185 -13.40 33.42 27.47
C VAL A 185 -14.30 32.21 27.32
N TYR A 186 -13.70 31.03 27.47
CA TYR A 186 -14.39 29.76 27.57
C TYR A 186 -14.36 29.25 29.01
N HIS A 187 -15.45 28.58 29.42
CA HIS A 187 -15.54 27.84 30.67
C HIS A 187 -15.76 26.37 30.33
N VAL A 188 -14.84 25.52 30.78
CA VAL A 188 -14.89 24.07 30.55
C VAL A 188 -14.86 23.33 31.88
N PRO A 189 -15.47 22.13 32.01
CA PRO A 189 -15.35 21.34 33.23
C PRO A 189 -13.88 21.09 33.62
N HIS A 190 -13.58 21.11 34.92
CA HIS A 190 -12.22 21.07 35.45
C HIS A 190 -11.41 19.81 35.05
N ASP A 191 -12.10 18.71 34.75
CA ASP A 191 -11.53 17.40 34.40
C ASP A 191 -11.29 17.22 32.90
N VAL A 192 -11.72 18.18 32.08
CA VAL A 192 -11.56 18.16 30.62
C VAL A 192 -10.11 18.40 30.25
N LYS A 193 -9.53 17.49 29.48
CA LYS A 193 -8.19 17.66 28.91
C LYS A 193 -8.32 18.44 27.61
N VAL A 194 -8.19 19.77 27.69
CA VAL A 194 -8.10 20.64 26.51
C VAL A 194 -6.98 20.14 25.60
N GLN A 195 -7.30 19.92 24.34
CA GLN A 195 -6.38 19.45 23.32
C GLN A 195 -5.92 20.59 22.40
N TYR A 196 -6.84 21.49 22.02
CA TYR A 196 -6.54 22.60 21.12
C TYR A 196 -7.34 23.84 21.47
N VAL A 197 -6.73 25.00 21.26
CA VAL A 197 -7.42 26.28 21.11
C VAL A 197 -6.92 26.95 19.83
N PHE A 198 -7.78 27.69 19.14
CA PHE A 198 -7.40 28.37 17.92
C PHE A 198 -8.21 29.64 17.67
N ALA A 199 -7.68 30.48 16.78
CA ALA A 199 -8.34 31.68 16.27
C ALA A 199 -8.06 31.82 14.77
N ILE A 200 -9.08 32.26 14.03
CA ILE A 200 -9.08 32.43 12.57
C ILE A 200 -9.72 33.78 12.26
N SER A 201 -9.12 34.55 11.35
CA SER A 201 -9.69 35.80 10.86
C SER A 201 -9.29 36.05 9.41
N ASP A 202 -10.27 36.42 8.58
CA ASP A 202 -10.02 36.78 7.18
C ASP A 202 -9.06 37.96 7.10
N GLY A 203 -8.13 37.90 6.14
CA GLY A 203 -7.07 38.90 5.96
C GLY A 203 -5.96 38.89 7.01
N HIS A 204 -6.13 38.21 8.16
CA HIS A 204 -5.12 38.15 9.22
C HIS A 204 -4.48 36.77 9.37
N GLY A 205 -5.19 35.69 9.04
CA GLY A 205 -4.63 34.33 9.09
C GLY A 205 -5.31 33.44 10.12
N ALA A 206 -4.54 32.46 10.61
CA ALA A 206 -4.95 31.59 11.70
C ALA A 206 -3.78 31.30 12.63
N ASP A 207 -4.10 31.03 13.89
CA ASP A 207 -3.14 30.50 14.87
C ASP A 207 -3.81 29.49 15.81
N TYR A 208 -3.03 28.53 16.33
CA TYR A 208 -3.50 27.56 17.30
C TYR A 208 -2.41 27.11 18.27
N LYS A 209 -2.85 26.56 19.39
CA LYS A 209 -2.02 25.88 20.39
C LYS A 209 -2.54 24.49 20.68
N ALA A 210 -1.64 23.51 20.70
CA ALA A 210 -1.95 22.13 21.07
C ALA A 210 -1.41 21.79 22.47
N PHE A 211 -2.29 21.27 23.33
CA PHE A 211 -2.02 20.85 24.72
C PHE A 211 -2.01 19.31 24.86
N THR A 212 -1.61 18.63 23.80
CA THR A 212 -1.53 17.16 23.73
C THR A 212 -0.20 16.74 23.14
N LEU A 213 0.24 15.52 23.46
CA LEU A 213 1.40 14.91 22.81
C LEU A 213 1.11 14.54 21.34
N SER A 214 2.17 14.40 20.56
CA SER A 214 2.08 13.82 19.22
C SER A 214 1.58 12.37 19.29
N ARG A 215 1.09 11.84 18.17
CA ARG A 215 0.52 10.47 18.14
C ARG A 215 1.55 9.41 18.51
N GLU A 216 2.78 9.60 18.06
CA GLU A 216 3.91 8.69 18.26
C GLU A 216 4.42 8.73 19.70
N GLN A 217 4.23 9.86 20.39
CA GLN A 217 4.71 10.09 21.76
C GLN A 217 3.68 9.72 22.84
N VAL A 218 2.47 9.26 22.48
CA VAL A 218 1.43 8.89 23.48
C VAL A 218 1.91 7.79 24.43
N GLY A 219 2.80 6.90 23.98
CA GLY A 219 3.39 5.85 24.81
C GLY A 219 4.51 6.31 25.75
N ASP A 220 5.00 7.54 25.63
CA ASP A 220 6.06 8.08 26.50
C ASP A 220 5.51 8.31 27.91
N GLN A 221 6.04 7.61 28.90
CA GLN A 221 5.57 7.67 30.28
C GLN A 221 6.24 8.79 31.09
N LEU A 222 7.30 9.42 30.57
CA LEU A 222 8.04 10.46 31.30
C LEU A 222 7.67 11.87 30.84
N VAL A 223 7.24 12.02 29.59
CA VAL A 223 6.82 13.33 29.06
C VAL A 223 5.35 13.58 29.34
N LYS A 224 5.06 14.72 29.98
CA LYS A 224 3.69 15.18 30.21
C LYS A 224 3.23 16.08 29.06
N PRO A 225 1.94 16.04 28.67
CA PRO A 225 1.36 17.01 27.75
C PRO A 225 1.57 18.46 28.26
N PRO A 226 1.66 19.46 27.35
CA PRO A 226 1.64 20.85 27.75
C PRO A 226 0.39 21.18 28.58
N VAL A 227 0.56 21.93 29.65
CA VAL A 227 -0.56 22.36 30.52
C VAL A 227 -1.15 23.66 29.98
N VAL A 228 -2.47 23.79 30.03
CA VAL A 228 -3.16 25.04 29.72
C VAL A 228 -2.78 26.09 30.77
N PRO A 229 -2.22 27.25 30.39
CA PRO A 229 -1.82 28.27 31.36
C PRO A 229 -3.05 28.93 32.01
N GLU A 230 -2.89 29.41 33.25
CA GLU A 230 -3.89 30.24 33.93
C GLU A 230 -3.96 31.66 33.34
N SER A 231 -2.86 32.13 32.75
CA SER A 231 -2.80 33.41 32.03
C SER A 231 -3.45 33.31 30.65
N PRO A 232 -3.94 34.43 30.08
CA PRO A 232 -4.51 34.45 28.73
C PRO A 232 -3.56 33.87 27.67
N ILE A 233 -4.12 33.06 26.77
CA ILE A 233 -3.39 32.43 25.67
C ILE A 233 -3.40 33.39 24.48
N ARG A 234 -2.22 33.94 24.17
CA ARG A 234 -2.03 34.79 22.98
C ARG A 234 -1.95 33.95 21.71
N LEU A 235 -2.81 34.25 20.74
CA LEU A 235 -2.86 33.67 19.40
C LEU A 235 -2.54 34.75 18.38
N THR A 236 -1.45 34.58 17.63
CA THR A 236 -0.89 35.60 16.73
C THR A 236 -1.16 35.22 15.28
N LEU A 237 -2.13 35.90 14.66
CA LEU A 237 -2.55 35.71 13.29
C LEU A 237 -1.61 36.54 12.39
N ASP A 238 -0.51 35.90 11.98
CA ASP A 238 0.63 36.52 11.30
C ASP A 238 0.54 36.39 9.76
N GLY A 239 -0.56 36.86 9.20
CA GLY A 239 -0.75 36.97 7.75
C GLY A 239 -1.27 35.71 7.06
N THR A 240 -1.66 35.93 5.81
CA THR A 240 -2.46 34.99 5.01
C THR A 240 -1.74 34.55 3.74
N GLN A 241 -2.09 33.36 3.27
CA GLN A 241 -1.90 32.90 1.92
C GLN A 241 -3.26 32.37 1.40
N PRO A 242 -4.13 33.26 0.87
CA PRO A 242 -5.50 32.91 0.53
C PRO A 242 -5.64 31.75 -0.47
N LEU A 243 -6.75 31.02 -0.37
CA LEU A 243 -7.08 29.92 -1.27
C LEU A 243 -8.47 30.13 -1.89
N LYS A 244 -8.54 30.05 -3.22
CA LYS A 244 -9.78 29.93 -3.99
C LYS A 244 -9.96 28.50 -4.48
N VAL A 245 -11.12 27.93 -4.18
CA VAL A 245 -11.50 26.57 -4.58
C VAL A 245 -12.63 26.67 -5.59
N LYS A 246 -12.34 26.33 -6.85
CA LYS A 246 -13.34 26.19 -7.90
C LYS A 246 -13.89 24.76 -7.90
N VAL A 247 -15.20 24.60 -7.79
CA VAL A 247 -15.88 23.31 -7.84
C VAL A 247 -16.74 23.30 -9.10
N GLU A 248 -16.52 22.29 -9.94
CA GLU A 248 -17.21 22.11 -11.21
C GLU A 248 -17.58 20.64 -11.42
N GLU A 249 -18.58 20.39 -12.27
CA GLU A 249 -18.87 19.05 -12.77
C GLU A 249 -17.74 18.55 -13.69
N ALA A 250 -17.76 17.27 -14.03
CA ALA A 250 -16.79 16.67 -14.94
C ALA A 250 -16.71 17.38 -16.32
N ASP A 251 -17.83 17.93 -16.80
CA ASP A 251 -17.92 18.70 -18.05
C ASP A 251 -17.46 20.18 -17.94
N GLY A 252 -17.13 20.64 -16.72
CA GLY A 252 -16.70 22.01 -16.44
C GLY A 252 -17.81 22.96 -15.98
N THR A 253 -19.05 22.49 -15.85
CA THR A 253 -20.17 23.28 -15.34
C THR A 253 -19.94 23.69 -13.87
N PRO A 254 -19.98 24.98 -13.51
CA PRO A 254 -19.76 25.40 -12.13
C PRO A 254 -20.85 24.92 -11.16
N LEU A 255 -20.45 24.41 -10.00
CA LEU A 255 -21.38 23.95 -8.95
C LEU A 255 -21.59 25.06 -7.91
N THR A 256 -22.79 25.65 -7.88
CA THR A 256 -23.16 26.75 -6.96
C THR A 256 -23.74 26.20 -5.64
N GLY A 257 -23.51 26.90 -4.53
CA GLY A 257 -24.11 26.54 -3.24
C GLY A 257 -23.43 25.33 -2.57
N PHE A 258 -22.28 24.92 -3.08
CA PHE A 258 -21.54 23.74 -2.67
C PHE A 258 -20.64 24.09 -1.47
N HIS A 259 -20.72 23.33 -0.37
CA HIS A 259 -19.85 23.55 0.78
C HIS A 259 -18.51 22.85 0.59
N VAL A 260 -17.43 23.58 0.85
CA VAL A 260 -16.07 23.03 0.90
C VAL A 260 -15.40 23.40 2.20
N VAL A 261 -14.47 22.57 2.66
CA VAL A 261 -13.86 22.71 3.99
C VAL A 261 -12.43 22.19 4.05
N PRO A 262 -11.48 22.96 4.62
CA PRO A 262 -10.14 22.49 4.89
C PRO A 262 -10.11 21.48 6.04
N TRP A 263 -9.25 20.45 5.95
CA TRP A 263 -9.24 19.37 6.95
C TRP A 263 -8.28 19.58 8.12
N TYR A 264 -6.98 19.70 7.85
CA TYR A 264 -5.94 19.81 8.88
C TYR A 264 -5.05 21.02 8.64
N LEU A 265 -4.70 21.72 9.71
CA LEU A 265 -3.62 22.70 9.72
C LEU A 265 -2.42 22.17 10.50
N LYS A 266 -1.24 22.31 9.90
CA LYS A 266 0.01 21.85 10.47
C LYS A 266 0.96 23.02 10.65
N LYS A 267 1.11 23.42 11.91
CA LYS A 267 2.01 24.50 12.31
C LYS A 267 3.32 23.90 12.79
N GLU A 268 4.44 24.43 12.30
CA GLU A 268 5.76 24.03 12.77
C GLU A 268 5.90 24.37 14.27
N GLY A 269 6.42 23.43 15.04
CA GLY A 269 6.62 23.58 16.49
C GLY A 269 5.45 23.14 17.36
N GLU A 270 4.23 23.01 16.81
CA GLU A 270 3.10 22.44 17.56
C GLU A 270 3.17 20.90 17.56
N PRO A 271 2.88 20.22 18.68
CA PRO A 271 3.02 18.77 18.79
C PRO A 271 1.99 17.98 17.99
N ARG A 272 0.90 18.62 17.52
CA ARG A 272 -0.18 17.93 16.81
C ARG A 272 -0.92 18.84 15.84
N ASP A 273 -1.30 18.29 14.70
CA ASP A 273 -2.07 18.98 13.67
C ASP A 273 -3.48 19.35 14.19
N LEU A 274 -3.93 20.58 13.92
CA LEU A 274 -5.28 21.02 14.26
C LEU A 274 -6.29 20.35 13.31
N ASN A 275 -7.21 19.55 13.86
CA ASN A 275 -8.27 18.91 13.10
C ASN A 275 -9.50 19.81 12.99
N LEU A 276 -9.74 20.37 11.81
CA LEU A 276 -10.89 21.23 11.55
C LEU A 276 -12.18 20.45 11.25
N SER A 277 -12.13 19.12 11.13
CA SER A 277 -13.35 18.31 10.92
C SER A 277 -14.31 18.32 12.11
N TYR A 278 -13.92 18.84 13.27
CA TYR A 278 -14.85 19.05 14.39
C TYR A 278 -15.52 20.42 14.33
N PHE A 279 -15.06 21.31 13.44
CA PHE A 279 -15.45 22.72 13.35
C PHE A 279 -16.05 23.07 11.97
N TYR A 280 -16.69 22.10 11.29
CA TYR A 280 -17.22 22.25 9.93
C TYR A 280 -18.03 23.54 9.75
N SER A 281 -18.99 23.81 10.64
CA SER A 281 -19.84 25.00 10.57
C SER A 281 -19.08 26.32 10.67
N LEU A 282 -17.94 26.32 11.38
CA LEU A 282 -17.12 27.51 11.61
C LEU A 282 -16.20 27.82 10.42
N VAL A 283 -15.67 26.78 9.78
CA VAL A 283 -14.58 26.89 8.79
C VAL A 283 -14.97 26.55 7.35
N GLN A 284 -16.21 26.13 7.09
CA GLN A 284 -16.67 25.89 5.72
C GLN A 284 -16.85 27.20 4.93
N SER A 285 -16.69 27.10 3.61
CA SER A 285 -17.01 28.15 2.65
C SER A 285 -17.94 27.58 1.59
N GLN A 286 -18.84 28.40 1.06
CA GLN A 286 -19.83 27.98 0.06
C GLN A 286 -19.44 28.56 -1.31
N THR A 287 -19.63 27.79 -2.37
CA THR A 287 -19.37 28.26 -3.72
C THR A 287 -20.40 29.29 -4.18
N ASP A 288 -19.92 30.37 -4.79
CA ASP A 288 -20.74 31.38 -5.46
C ASP A 288 -21.29 30.90 -6.81
N LYS A 289 -21.92 31.80 -7.57
CA LYS A 289 -22.48 31.52 -8.92
C LYS A 289 -21.43 31.10 -9.96
N SER A 290 -20.14 31.38 -9.70
CA SER A 290 -19.03 30.95 -10.54
C SER A 290 -18.47 29.58 -10.14
N GLY A 291 -19.06 28.94 -9.12
CA GLY A 291 -18.58 27.70 -8.53
C GLY A 291 -17.36 27.91 -7.64
N THR A 292 -17.07 29.13 -7.18
CA THR A 292 -15.85 29.44 -6.42
C THR A 292 -16.17 29.68 -4.94
N ALA A 293 -15.44 29.00 -4.05
CA ALA A 293 -15.41 29.27 -2.63
C ALA A 293 -14.04 29.86 -2.23
N SER A 294 -14.05 30.85 -1.33
CA SER A 294 -12.83 31.55 -0.91
C SER A 294 -12.52 31.29 0.56
N PHE A 295 -11.23 31.17 0.86
CA PHE A 295 -10.67 31.10 2.20
C PHE A 295 -9.57 32.15 2.33
N ASP A 296 -9.93 33.34 2.81
CA ASP A 296 -9.01 34.47 2.92
C ASP A 296 -8.11 34.39 4.16
N TRP A 297 -8.43 33.48 5.08
CA TRP A 297 -7.73 33.29 6.35
C TRP A 297 -6.64 32.23 6.34
N ILE A 298 -6.45 31.46 5.26
CA ILE A 298 -5.44 30.37 5.26
C ILE A 298 -4.07 30.95 5.65
N PRO A 299 -3.41 30.44 6.70
CA PRO A 299 -2.21 31.09 7.23
C PRO A 299 -1.00 30.86 6.34
N HIS A 300 -0.14 31.87 6.21
CA HIS A 300 1.07 31.77 5.39
C HIS A 300 2.07 30.70 5.87
N TRP A 301 2.00 30.29 7.15
CA TRP A 301 2.88 29.30 7.76
C TRP A 301 2.46 27.88 7.41
N GLN A 302 1.26 27.68 6.84
CA GLN A 302 0.83 26.39 6.30
C GLN A 302 1.66 26.06 5.06
N LYS A 303 2.76 25.31 5.24
CA LYS A 303 3.65 24.92 4.14
C LYS A 303 3.40 23.49 3.62
N THR A 304 2.62 22.69 4.35
CA THR A 304 2.26 21.34 3.93
C THR A 304 0.98 21.32 3.11
N ALA A 305 0.84 20.32 2.25
CA ALA A 305 -0.33 20.17 1.42
C ALA A 305 -1.63 20.15 2.24
N LEU A 306 -2.57 21.00 1.87
CA LEU A 306 -3.85 21.20 2.53
C LEU A 306 -4.91 20.34 1.83
N THR A 307 -5.57 19.46 2.58
CA THR A 307 -6.70 18.67 2.06
C THR A 307 -7.98 19.48 2.16
N ILE A 308 -8.72 19.55 1.06
CA ILE A 308 -10.03 20.20 0.96
C ILE A 308 -11.09 19.13 0.66
N TRP A 309 -12.15 19.11 1.45
CA TRP A 309 -13.28 18.20 1.29
C TRP A 309 -14.49 18.90 0.67
N PRO A 310 -15.17 18.27 -0.29
CA PRO A 310 -16.49 18.67 -0.74
C PRO A 310 -17.57 18.14 0.23
N HIS A 311 -18.64 18.89 0.47
CA HIS A 311 -19.79 18.44 1.27
C HIS A 311 -21.11 18.71 0.54
N ASN A 312 -21.71 17.63 0.02
CA ASN A 312 -23.00 17.62 -0.67
C ASN A 312 -23.59 16.19 -0.68
N GLN A 313 -24.90 16.04 -0.93
CA GLN A 313 -25.60 14.74 -0.95
C GLN A 313 -25.90 14.20 -2.36
N GLU A 314 -25.71 15.00 -3.40
CA GLU A 314 -25.97 14.68 -4.81
C GLU A 314 -24.71 14.35 -5.62
N TYR A 315 -23.53 14.75 -5.16
CA TYR A 315 -22.25 14.56 -5.84
C TYR A 315 -21.27 13.71 -5.02
N GLU A 316 -20.24 13.19 -5.69
CA GLU A 316 -19.19 12.38 -5.06
C GLU A 316 -18.46 13.11 -3.91
N HIS A 317 -18.06 12.36 -2.89
CA HIS A 317 -17.37 12.86 -1.71
C HIS A 317 -15.85 12.68 -1.84
N GLN A 318 -15.27 13.23 -2.91
CA GLN A 318 -13.86 13.04 -3.25
C GLN A 318 -12.99 14.24 -2.85
N ARG A 319 -11.98 14.00 -2.00
CA ARG A 319 -11.10 15.09 -1.55
C ARG A 319 -10.14 15.55 -2.64
N SER A 320 -9.73 16.81 -2.53
CA SER A 320 -8.63 17.36 -3.32
C SER A 320 -7.53 17.91 -2.42
N THR A 321 -6.33 18.07 -2.96
CA THR A 321 -5.15 18.51 -2.20
C THR A 321 -4.52 19.72 -2.87
N TYR A 322 -4.38 20.81 -2.11
CA TYR A 322 -3.69 22.03 -2.51
C TYR A 322 -2.27 22.05 -1.94
N ASP A 323 -1.24 22.27 -2.76
CA ASP A 323 0.14 22.45 -2.29
C ASP A 323 0.43 23.97 -2.18
N PRO A 324 0.50 24.55 -0.96
CA PRO A 324 0.72 25.98 -0.78
C PRO A 324 2.09 26.45 -1.26
N GLN A 325 3.07 25.55 -1.47
CA GLN A 325 4.39 25.95 -1.97
C GLN A 325 4.43 26.11 -3.48
N LYS A 326 3.43 25.59 -4.19
CA LYS A 326 3.39 25.51 -5.66
C LYS A 326 2.15 26.11 -6.28
N GLY A 327 1.01 25.88 -5.64
CA GLY A 327 -0.27 26.38 -6.08
C GLY A 327 -0.36 27.87 -5.82
N GLN A 328 -0.67 28.65 -6.85
CA GLN A 328 -0.76 30.12 -6.82
C GLN A 328 -2.09 30.59 -6.18
N GLY A 329 -2.45 30.02 -5.02
CA GLY A 329 -3.70 30.33 -4.29
C GLY A 329 -4.97 29.76 -4.93
N THR A 330 -4.87 28.78 -5.84
CA THR A 330 -6.01 28.20 -6.55
C THR A 330 -6.02 26.67 -6.52
N LEU A 331 -7.23 26.11 -6.43
CA LEU A 331 -7.51 24.67 -6.53
C LEU A 331 -8.80 24.47 -7.34
N THR A 332 -8.79 23.53 -8.28
CA THR A 332 -10.01 23.12 -9.00
C THR A 332 -10.39 21.69 -8.63
N MET A 333 -11.65 21.47 -8.32
CA MET A 333 -12.26 20.17 -8.00
C MET A 333 -13.28 19.85 -9.08
N LYS A 334 -13.14 18.68 -9.71
CA LYS A 334 -14.10 18.12 -10.66
C LYS A 334 -14.84 16.99 -10.00
N LEU A 335 -16.17 17.10 -9.89
CA LEU A 335 -17.01 16.14 -9.21
C LEU A 335 -18.05 15.53 -10.16
N GLU A 336 -18.35 14.26 -9.95
CA GLU A 336 -19.41 13.52 -10.64
C GLU A 336 -20.70 13.45 -9.80
N LYS A 337 -21.84 13.41 -10.46
CA LYS A 337 -23.14 13.20 -9.80
C LYS A 337 -23.27 11.74 -9.34
N LEU A 338 -23.84 11.53 -8.16
CA LEU A 338 -24.12 10.19 -7.64
C LEU A 338 -25.19 9.49 -8.49
N VAL A 339 -25.09 8.17 -8.58
CA VAL A 339 -25.88 7.32 -9.46
C VAL A 339 -26.81 6.41 -8.65
N PRO A 340 -28.13 6.43 -8.88
CA PRO A 340 -29.05 5.58 -8.14
C PRO A 340 -28.81 4.08 -8.35
N VAL A 341 -28.82 3.33 -7.26
CA VAL A 341 -28.77 1.86 -7.21
C VAL A 341 -29.95 1.36 -6.37
N SER A 342 -30.72 0.40 -6.87
CA SER A 342 -31.89 -0.16 -6.16
C SER A 342 -32.10 -1.65 -6.39
N GLY A 343 -32.84 -2.26 -5.47
CA GLY A 343 -33.21 -3.68 -5.52
C GLY A 343 -34.21 -4.04 -4.42
N LYS A 344 -34.48 -5.34 -4.29
CA LYS A 344 -35.34 -5.96 -3.28
C LYS A 344 -34.61 -7.03 -2.49
N VAL A 345 -34.97 -7.20 -1.23
CA VAL A 345 -34.50 -8.30 -0.38
C VAL A 345 -35.70 -9.15 0.03
N THR A 346 -35.55 -10.47 -0.14
CA THR A 346 -36.60 -11.46 0.16
C THR A 346 -36.14 -12.48 1.19
N LEU A 347 -37.07 -12.97 2.01
CA LEU A 347 -36.87 -14.09 2.92
C LEU A 347 -36.81 -15.43 2.14
N PRO A 348 -36.36 -16.53 2.76
CA PRO A 348 -36.27 -17.83 2.09
C PRO A 348 -37.58 -18.32 1.45
N ASP A 349 -38.72 -17.96 2.06
CA ASP A 349 -40.09 -18.27 1.61
C ASP A 349 -40.59 -17.36 0.48
N GLY A 350 -39.79 -16.36 0.09
CA GLY A 350 -40.11 -15.40 -0.97
C GLY A 350 -40.85 -14.15 -0.50
N SER A 351 -41.20 -14.02 0.78
CA SER A 351 -41.83 -12.80 1.28
C SER A 351 -40.82 -11.63 1.35
N PRO A 352 -41.27 -10.37 1.30
CA PRO A 352 -40.37 -9.22 1.47
C PRO A 352 -39.71 -9.21 2.85
N ALA A 353 -38.42 -8.84 2.91
CA ALA A 353 -37.68 -8.75 4.15
C ALA A 353 -37.54 -7.28 4.59
N LYS A 354 -38.30 -6.87 5.61
CA LYS A 354 -38.27 -5.52 6.20
C LYS A 354 -37.05 -5.32 7.10
N GLY A 355 -36.46 -4.13 7.09
CA GLY A 355 -35.44 -3.72 8.08
C GLY A 355 -34.11 -4.50 7.99
N ILE A 356 -33.86 -5.12 6.84
CA ILE A 356 -32.58 -5.74 6.50
C ILE A 356 -31.63 -4.65 6.00
N PRO A 357 -30.43 -4.52 6.59
CA PRO A 357 -29.46 -3.55 6.12
C PRO A 357 -28.79 -4.07 4.84
N VAL A 358 -28.67 -3.17 3.88
CA VAL A 358 -27.94 -3.35 2.64
C VAL A 358 -26.75 -2.40 2.67
N ALA A 359 -25.55 -2.97 2.68
CA ALA A 359 -24.30 -2.21 2.69
C ALA A 359 -23.63 -2.28 1.32
N ALA A 360 -23.07 -1.17 0.86
CA ALA A 360 -22.37 -1.02 -0.39
C ALA A 360 -20.98 -0.41 -0.17
N ASP A 361 -19.99 -0.98 -0.82
CA ASP A 361 -18.59 -0.58 -0.81
C ASP A 361 -18.11 -0.39 -2.25
N GLY A 362 -17.63 0.81 -2.57
CA GLY A 362 -17.13 1.18 -3.88
C GLY A 362 -15.63 1.46 -3.86
N ALA A 363 -14.92 0.96 -4.87
CA ALA A 363 -13.50 1.21 -5.04
C ALA A 363 -13.19 1.66 -6.48
N GLY A 364 -12.46 2.77 -6.62
CA GLY A 364 -11.95 3.26 -7.89
C GLY A 364 -10.48 3.66 -7.82
N TYR A 365 -9.98 4.27 -8.91
CA TYR A 365 -8.64 4.86 -8.96
C TYR A 365 -8.56 6.25 -8.31
N GLN A 366 -9.70 6.81 -7.88
CA GLN A 366 -9.77 7.98 -7.03
C GLN A 366 -9.17 7.68 -5.64
N PHE A 367 -8.97 8.71 -4.80
CA PHE A 367 -8.35 8.53 -3.49
C PHE A 367 -9.30 7.89 -2.49
N ASP A 368 -10.54 8.36 -2.46
CA ASP A 368 -11.51 7.95 -1.45
C ASP A 368 -12.42 6.85 -2.02
N SER A 369 -12.89 5.98 -1.12
CA SER A 369 -13.78 4.86 -1.44
C SER A 369 -15.20 5.22 -1.02
N PHE A 370 -16.18 4.69 -1.74
CA PHE A 370 -17.59 4.86 -1.40
C PHE A 370 -18.02 3.86 -0.33
N HIS A 371 -18.81 4.33 0.63
CA HIS A 371 -19.39 3.51 1.68
C HIS A 371 -20.82 3.98 1.99
N LYS A 372 -21.80 3.07 1.93
CA LYS A 372 -23.18 3.39 2.30
C LYS A 372 -23.89 2.18 2.88
N THR A 373 -24.75 2.42 3.86
CA THR A 373 -25.71 1.44 4.36
C THR A 373 -27.10 2.05 4.34
N VAL A 374 -28.07 1.28 3.87
CA VAL A 374 -29.50 1.62 3.87
C VAL A 374 -30.30 0.45 4.42
N GLN A 375 -31.53 0.71 4.85
CA GLN A 375 -32.46 -0.32 5.32
C GLN A 375 -33.51 -0.58 4.26
N THR A 376 -34.00 -1.81 4.23
CA THR A 376 -35.15 -2.20 3.39
C THR A 376 -36.47 -1.72 4.00
N ASP A 377 -37.38 -1.25 3.16
CA ASP A 377 -38.73 -0.87 3.56
C ASP A 377 -39.63 -2.10 3.84
N ASP A 378 -40.90 -1.86 4.19
CA ASP A 378 -41.89 -2.91 4.46
C ASP A 378 -42.16 -3.85 3.28
N GLN A 379 -41.76 -3.44 2.07
CA GLN A 379 -41.86 -4.21 0.83
C GLN A 379 -40.49 -4.78 0.41
N GLY A 380 -39.51 -4.79 1.32
CA GLY A 380 -38.17 -5.32 1.10
C GLY A 380 -37.34 -4.49 0.12
N ARG A 381 -37.79 -3.31 -0.30
CA ARG A 381 -37.09 -2.47 -1.29
C ARG A 381 -36.01 -1.64 -0.61
N TYR A 382 -34.91 -1.42 -1.32
CA TYR A 382 -33.87 -0.48 -0.90
C TYR A 382 -33.38 0.36 -2.07
N SER A 383 -32.84 1.54 -1.78
CA SER A 383 -32.14 2.37 -2.76
C SER A 383 -31.04 3.20 -2.10
N PHE A 384 -29.98 3.48 -2.84
CA PHE A 384 -28.93 4.42 -2.46
C PHE A 384 -28.31 5.09 -3.69
N ASN A 385 -27.69 6.25 -3.50
CA ASN A 385 -26.94 6.94 -4.55
C ASN A 385 -25.45 6.62 -4.40
N ALA A 386 -24.85 6.05 -5.44
CA ALA A 386 -23.51 5.48 -5.48
C ALA A 386 -22.54 6.41 -6.24
N GLU A 387 -21.27 6.45 -5.85
CA GLU A 387 -20.24 7.15 -6.62
C GLU A 387 -19.92 6.41 -7.93
N PRO A 388 -19.91 7.08 -9.08
CA PRO A 388 -19.56 6.45 -10.35
C PRO A 388 -18.06 6.19 -10.49
N ASN A 389 -17.67 5.49 -11.55
CA ASN A 389 -16.28 5.14 -11.88
C ASN A 389 -15.59 4.25 -10.83
N GLN A 390 -16.39 3.46 -10.10
CA GLN A 390 -15.95 2.52 -9.07
C GLN A 390 -16.55 1.13 -9.32
N VAL A 391 -15.82 0.09 -8.92
CA VAL A 391 -16.33 -1.29 -8.80
C VAL A 391 -16.93 -1.50 -7.42
N TYR A 392 -17.99 -2.29 -7.35
CA TYR A 392 -18.79 -2.43 -6.15
C TYR A 392 -18.80 -3.85 -5.55
N LEU A 393 -18.93 -3.86 -4.22
CA LEU A 393 -19.37 -4.98 -3.42
C LEU A 393 -20.62 -4.53 -2.66
N VAL A 394 -21.71 -5.30 -2.76
CA VAL A 394 -22.96 -5.03 -2.04
C VAL A 394 -23.37 -6.29 -1.30
N ILE A 395 -23.73 -6.15 -0.02
CA ILE A 395 -24.19 -7.24 0.83
C ILE A 395 -25.51 -6.88 1.49
N ALA A 396 -26.32 -7.88 1.80
CA ALA A 396 -27.55 -7.73 2.57
C ALA A 396 -27.59 -8.76 3.70
N GLY A 397 -27.94 -8.33 4.92
CA GLY A 397 -28.09 -9.24 6.05
C GLY A 397 -27.88 -8.60 7.42
N ASN A 398 -28.30 -9.32 8.46
CA ASN A 398 -28.13 -9.00 9.87
C ASN A 398 -27.67 -10.26 10.64
N GLU A 399 -27.80 -10.26 11.98
CA GLU A 399 -27.38 -11.41 12.80
C GLU A 399 -28.15 -12.71 12.52
N LYS A 400 -29.39 -12.61 12.01
CA LYS A 400 -30.25 -13.75 11.73
C LYS A 400 -30.16 -14.20 10.28
N TRP A 401 -30.06 -13.25 9.37
CA TRP A 401 -30.20 -13.47 7.93
C TRP A 401 -29.02 -12.91 7.16
N SER A 402 -28.63 -13.55 6.08
CA SER A 402 -27.57 -13.10 5.19
C SER A 402 -27.86 -13.52 3.76
N ALA A 403 -27.19 -12.92 2.79
CA ALA A 403 -27.26 -13.31 1.39
C ALA A 403 -25.85 -13.39 0.78
N ALA A 404 -25.74 -14.10 -0.34
CA ALA A 404 -24.54 -14.04 -1.16
C ALA A 404 -24.29 -12.61 -1.65
N PRO A 405 -23.03 -12.14 -1.68
CA PRO A 405 -22.71 -10.77 -2.07
C PRO A 405 -22.91 -10.55 -3.58
N HIS A 406 -23.34 -9.35 -3.96
CA HIS A 406 -23.22 -8.86 -5.33
C HIS A 406 -21.86 -8.19 -5.51
N THR A 407 -21.10 -8.61 -6.51
CA THR A 407 -19.80 -8.00 -6.86
C THR A 407 -19.42 -8.27 -8.32
N GLY A 408 -18.37 -7.64 -8.83
CA GLY A 408 -17.92 -7.78 -10.21
C GLY A 408 -18.64 -6.84 -11.20
N PHE A 409 -19.24 -5.76 -10.70
CA PHE A 409 -19.87 -4.74 -11.55
C PHE A 409 -19.33 -3.34 -11.20
N ALA A 410 -19.44 -2.42 -12.15
CA ALA A 410 -19.08 -1.02 -11.99
C ALA A 410 -20.30 -0.11 -12.12
N VAL A 411 -20.29 0.99 -11.37
CA VAL A 411 -21.28 2.07 -11.51
C VAL A 411 -20.70 3.15 -12.41
N TRP A 412 -21.47 3.63 -13.38
CA TRP A 412 -21.04 4.59 -14.39
C TRP A 412 -21.87 5.88 -14.31
N PRO A 413 -21.30 7.06 -14.64
CA PRO A 413 -22.03 8.31 -14.63
C PRO A 413 -23.33 8.22 -15.43
N GLY A 414 -24.43 8.67 -14.84
CA GLY A 414 -25.77 8.69 -15.47
C GLY A 414 -26.41 7.32 -15.76
N LYS A 415 -25.82 6.20 -15.32
CA LYS A 415 -26.33 4.85 -15.58
C LYS A 415 -26.83 4.18 -14.29
N PRO A 416 -28.11 4.38 -13.90
CA PRO A 416 -28.65 3.77 -12.69
C PRO A 416 -28.67 2.24 -12.78
N ILE A 417 -28.53 1.57 -11.64
CA ILE A 417 -28.65 0.11 -11.52
C ILE A 417 -29.96 -0.20 -10.79
N GLN A 418 -30.77 -1.08 -11.37
CA GLN A 418 -32.04 -1.51 -10.80
C GLN A 418 -32.05 -3.04 -10.68
N ASN A 419 -32.94 -3.57 -9.83
CA ASN A 419 -33.14 -5.00 -9.62
C ASN A 419 -31.88 -5.73 -9.12
N LEU A 420 -31.07 -5.08 -8.28
CA LEU A 420 -29.93 -5.72 -7.60
C LEU A 420 -30.43 -6.57 -6.42
N ASP A 421 -31.26 -7.58 -6.69
CA ASP A 421 -32.05 -8.25 -5.67
C ASP A 421 -31.25 -9.28 -4.85
N PHE A 422 -31.62 -9.46 -3.58
CA PHE A 422 -31.04 -10.45 -2.68
C PHE A 422 -32.11 -11.46 -2.21
N LYS A 423 -31.70 -12.72 -2.08
CA LYS A 423 -32.46 -13.75 -1.36
C LYS A 423 -31.71 -14.14 -0.09
N LEU A 424 -32.37 -14.02 1.04
CA LEU A 424 -31.78 -14.31 2.34
C LEU A 424 -31.77 -15.81 2.65
N GLN A 425 -30.81 -16.19 3.48
CA GLN A 425 -30.66 -17.47 4.15
C GLN A 425 -30.15 -17.24 5.58
N PRO A 426 -30.22 -18.22 6.49
CA PRO A 426 -29.66 -18.07 7.83
C PRO A 426 -28.19 -17.62 7.78
N ALA A 427 -27.81 -16.67 8.64
CA ALA A 427 -26.42 -16.26 8.78
C ALA A 427 -25.59 -17.34 9.49
N THR A 428 -24.33 -17.49 9.10
CA THR A 428 -23.38 -18.40 9.76
C THR A 428 -22.79 -17.72 10.98
N ARG A 429 -22.89 -18.37 12.14
CA ARG A 429 -22.27 -17.91 13.38
C ARG A 429 -20.78 -18.24 13.39
N ILE A 430 -19.93 -17.22 13.30
CA ILE A 430 -18.50 -17.36 13.51
C ILE A 430 -18.21 -17.02 14.97
N HIS A 431 -17.61 -17.94 15.71
CA HIS A 431 -17.28 -17.74 17.11
C HIS A 431 -15.87 -18.23 17.43
N GLY A 432 -15.34 -17.85 18.58
CA GLY A 432 -14.08 -18.39 19.06
C GLY A 432 -13.56 -17.63 20.27
N ARG A 433 -12.32 -17.91 20.63
CA ARG A 433 -11.66 -17.37 21.82
C ARG A 433 -10.29 -16.79 21.49
N MET A 434 -9.95 -15.67 22.11
CA MET A 434 -8.61 -15.08 22.11
C MET A 434 -7.89 -15.43 23.41
N THR A 435 -6.69 -15.99 23.28
CA THR A 435 -5.83 -16.36 24.42
C THR A 435 -4.40 -15.87 24.27
N VAL A 436 -3.67 -15.79 25.39
CA VAL A 436 -2.29 -15.33 25.43
C VAL A 436 -1.40 -16.17 26.37
N GLY A 437 -0.14 -16.34 25.98
CA GLY A 437 0.90 -16.95 26.81
C GLY A 437 0.75 -18.47 26.97
N SER A 438 1.72 -19.11 27.62
CA SER A 438 1.76 -20.58 27.71
C SER A 438 0.60 -21.21 28.50
N GLN A 439 -0.11 -20.43 29.32
CA GLN A 439 -1.28 -20.89 30.09
C GLN A 439 -2.61 -20.65 29.37
N ASN A 440 -2.60 -20.12 28.14
CA ASN A 440 -3.81 -19.80 27.37
C ASN A 440 -4.78 -18.86 28.11
N GLU A 441 -4.23 -17.84 28.76
CA GLU A 441 -5.02 -16.87 29.51
C GLU A 441 -5.97 -16.11 28.57
N PRO A 442 -7.25 -15.91 28.93
CA PRO A 442 -8.19 -15.17 28.10
C PRO A 442 -7.81 -13.70 27.98
N VAL A 443 -8.07 -13.10 26.81
CA VAL A 443 -7.82 -11.66 26.58
C VAL A 443 -9.11 -10.94 26.24
N ALA A 444 -9.52 -10.02 27.11
CA ALA A 444 -10.70 -9.18 26.93
C ALA A 444 -10.44 -7.97 26.03
N ASP A 445 -11.53 -7.39 25.52
CA ASP A 445 -11.56 -6.12 24.77
C ASP A 445 -10.69 -6.10 23.49
N GLN A 446 -10.35 -7.29 22.97
CA GLN A 446 -9.58 -7.43 21.73
C GLN A 446 -10.48 -7.35 20.51
N ARG A 447 -10.04 -6.59 19.50
CA ARG A 447 -10.79 -6.43 18.26
C ARG A 447 -10.52 -7.59 17.30
N ILE A 448 -11.57 -8.30 16.93
CA ILE A 448 -11.57 -9.28 15.85
C ILE A 448 -12.20 -8.65 14.61
N MET A 449 -11.57 -8.82 13.45
CA MET A 449 -12.05 -8.26 12.19
C MET A 449 -12.12 -9.33 11.10
N ALA A 450 -13.30 -9.58 10.55
CA ALA A 450 -13.49 -10.38 9.35
C ALA A 450 -13.67 -9.48 8.13
N PHE A 451 -13.07 -9.84 7.00
CA PHE A 451 -13.09 -9.09 5.76
C PHE A 451 -13.64 -9.95 4.65
N ILE A 452 -14.58 -9.41 3.88
CA ILE A 452 -14.99 -9.93 2.58
C ILE A 452 -14.48 -8.98 1.51
N ARG A 453 -13.98 -9.52 0.40
CA ARG A 453 -13.48 -8.75 -0.74
C ARG A 453 -14.35 -9.04 -1.95
N GLY A 454 -14.73 -7.98 -2.66
CA GLY A 454 -15.36 -8.10 -3.97
C GLY A 454 -14.33 -8.47 -5.05
N GLN A 455 -14.78 -8.61 -6.29
CA GLN A 455 -13.87 -8.78 -7.41
C GLN A 455 -13.10 -7.48 -7.68
N ASP A 456 -11.81 -7.60 -7.97
CA ASP A 456 -10.96 -6.44 -8.29
C ASP A 456 -11.21 -5.93 -9.71
N ALA A 457 -10.92 -4.66 -9.96
CA ALA A 457 -11.09 -4.02 -11.27
C ALA A 457 -9.99 -4.40 -12.29
N HIS A 458 -8.89 -5.02 -11.86
CA HIS A 458 -7.76 -5.36 -12.74
C HIS A 458 -8.06 -6.62 -13.57
N ASN A 459 -8.77 -7.57 -12.98
CA ASN A 459 -9.11 -8.86 -13.58
C ASN A 459 -10.48 -8.88 -14.30
N GLN A 460 -11.14 -7.73 -14.41
CA GLN A 460 -12.44 -7.60 -15.11
C GLN A 460 -12.26 -7.69 -16.62
N LYS A 461 -13.06 -8.54 -17.26
CA LYS A 461 -13.04 -8.71 -18.73
C LYS A 461 -14.04 -7.78 -19.43
N ASP A 462 -15.14 -7.45 -18.76
CA ASP A 462 -16.28 -6.77 -19.39
C ASP A 462 -16.16 -5.24 -19.38
N PHE A 463 -15.29 -4.69 -18.54
CA PHE A 463 -15.08 -3.25 -18.43
C PHE A 463 -13.69 -2.89 -17.91
N LYS A 464 -13.31 -1.62 -18.10
CA LYS A 464 -12.08 -1.02 -17.58
C LYS A 464 -12.38 0.35 -16.99
N LEU A 465 -12.11 0.52 -15.69
CA LEU A 465 -12.30 1.81 -15.01
C LEU A 465 -11.33 2.88 -15.55
N PRO A 466 -11.74 4.16 -15.61
CA PRO A 466 -10.87 5.26 -15.98
C PRO A 466 -9.74 5.42 -14.96
N ASN A 467 -8.50 5.58 -15.45
CA ASN A 467 -7.30 5.75 -14.62
C ASN A 467 -6.43 6.90 -15.16
N PRO A 468 -6.93 8.15 -15.13
CA PRO A 468 -6.25 9.29 -15.75
C PRO A 468 -4.89 9.62 -15.12
N THR A 469 -4.66 9.19 -13.87
CA THR A 469 -3.39 9.40 -13.16
C THR A 469 -2.39 8.25 -13.33
N HIS A 470 -2.74 7.21 -14.10
CA HIS A 470 -1.98 5.97 -14.23
C HIS A 470 -1.57 5.37 -12.89
N SER A 471 -2.48 5.44 -11.92
CA SER A 471 -2.34 4.87 -10.58
C SER A 471 -2.11 3.36 -10.65
N ASN A 472 -1.22 2.85 -9.81
CA ASN A 472 -0.99 1.42 -9.62
C ASN A 472 -1.72 0.87 -8.40
N ARG A 473 -2.69 1.63 -7.86
CA ARG A 473 -3.57 1.18 -6.79
C ARG A 473 -4.25 -0.12 -7.20
N TRP A 474 -4.20 -1.12 -6.33
CA TRP A 474 -5.04 -2.29 -6.47
C TRP A 474 -6.47 -1.90 -6.10
N VAL A 475 -7.37 -1.89 -7.08
CA VAL A 475 -8.75 -1.43 -6.91
C VAL A 475 -9.63 -2.64 -6.65
N GLN A 476 -10.02 -2.82 -5.39
CA GLN A 476 -10.88 -3.92 -4.95
C GLN A 476 -11.75 -3.45 -3.77
N PRO A 477 -13.08 -3.53 -3.88
CA PRO A 477 -13.97 -3.16 -2.78
C PRO A 477 -13.90 -4.22 -1.67
N GLN A 478 -14.02 -3.79 -0.42
CA GLN A 478 -13.82 -4.65 0.75
C GLN A 478 -14.64 -4.16 1.94
N MET A 479 -15.45 -5.04 2.52
CA MET A 479 -16.17 -4.76 3.77
C MET A 479 -15.53 -5.42 4.97
N VAL A 480 -15.74 -4.84 6.15
CA VAL A 480 -15.20 -5.31 7.42
C VAL A 480 -16.29 -5.50 8.47
N PHE A 481 -16.34 -6.70 9.05
CA PHE A 481 -17.16 -7.06 10.21
C PHE A 481 -16.28 -7.06 11.45
N ARG A 482 -16.80 -6.60 12.58
CA ARG A 482 -16.01 -6.39 13.80
C ARG A 482 -16.69 -7.02 15.00
N ALA A 483 -15.91 -7.72 15.82
CA ALA A 483 -16.30 -8.19 17.14
C ALA A 483 -15.27 -7.75 18.18
N GLN A 484 -15.67 -7.73 19.45
CA GLN A 484 -14.79 -7.54 20.59
C GLN A 484 -14.88 -8.76 21.50
N THR A 485 -13.75 -9.15 22.08
CA THR A 485 -13.72 -10.26 23.00
C THR A 485 -14.28 -9.87 24.37
N ASP A 486 -15.04 -10.76 24.99
CA ASP A 486 -15.53 -10.60 26.36
C ASP A 486 -14.42 -10.86 27.42
N LYS A 487 -14.78 -10.82 28.71
CA LYS A 487 -13.84 -11.07 29.82
C LYS A 487 -13.22 -12.48 29.79
N GLN A 488 -13.87 -13.44 29.13
CA GLN A 488 -13.41 -14.81 28.94
C GLN A 488 -12.68 -14.99 27.61
N GLY A 489 -12.50 -13.91 26.84
CA GLY A 489 -11.84 -13.91 25.55
C GLY A 489 -12.74 -14.36 24.39
N HIS A 490 -14.03 -14.61 24.61
CA HIS A 490 -14.93 -15.09 23.56
C HIS A 490 -15.40 -13.95 22.66
N TYR A 491 -15.61 -14.26 21.39
CA TYR A 491 -16.20 -13.33 20.44
C TYR A 491 -17.16 -14.08 19.51
N GLU A 492 -18.09 -13.34 18.90
CA GLU A 492 -18.94 -13.86 17.84
C GLU A 492 -19.25 -12.82 16.75
N LEU A 493 -19.48 -13.32 15.55
CA LEU A 493 -19.84 -12.59 14.33
C LEU A 493 -20.88 -13.41 13.56
N PHE A 494 -21.71 -12.74 12.77
CA PHE A 494 -22.69 -13.41 11.90
C PHE A 494 -22.41 -12.98 10.46
N LEU A 495 -22.04 -13.96 9.62
CA LEU A 495 -21.57 -13.72 8.27
C LEU A 495 -22.41 -14.49 7.25
N GLY A 496 -22.51 -13.96 6.04
CA GLY A 496 -23.15 -14.66 4.92
C GLY A 496 -22.20 -15.51 4.11
N PRO A 497 -22.69 -16.15 3.04
CA PRO A 497 -21.85 -16.87 2.09
C PRO A 497 -20.74 -15.99 1.50
N GLY A 498 -19.59 -16.59 1.28
CA GLY A 498 -18.47 -15.93 0.61
C GLY A 498 -17.12 -16.35 1.15
N THR A 499 -16.08 -15.76 0.56
CA THR A 499 -14.70 -15.98 0.98
C THR A 499 -14.26 -14.83 1.89
N TYR A 500 -13.82 -15.19 3.09
CA TYR A 500 -13.43 -14.26 4.13
C TYR A 500 -11.96 -14.40 4.50
N SER A 501 -11.38 -13.31 5.01
CA SER A 501 -10.19 -13.36 5.85
C SER A 501 -10.51 -12.75 7.21
N ILE A 502 -10.20 -13.43 8.31
CA ILE A 502 -10.38 -12.93 9.68
C ILE A 502 -9.03 -12.72 10.34
N ARG A 503 -8.91 -11.64 11.13
CA ARG A 503 -7.70 -11.31 11.88
C ARG A 503 -8.05 -10.92 13.31
N GLY A 504 -7.22 -11.34 14.25
CA GLY A 504 -7.19 -10.84 15.61
C GLY A 504 -6.16 -9.72 15.79
N PRO A 505 -5.64 -9.53 17.02
CA PRO A 505 -4.58 -8.58 17.33
C PRO A 505 -3.32 -8.78 16.47
N SER A 506 -2.47 -7.73 16.38
CA SER A 506 -1.35 -7.65 15.43
C SER A 506 -0.30 -8.78 15.54
N GLN A 507 -0.30 -9.50 16.66
CA GLN A 507 0.59 -10.64 16.95
C GLN A 507 0.07 -11.99 16.43
N THR A 508 -1.20 -12.06 16.03
CA THR A 508 -1.84 -13.28 15.53
C THR A 508 -1.76 -13.35 14.00
N GLN A 509 -1.84 -14.55 13.45
CA GLN A 509 -1.89 -14.72 12.00
C GLN A 509 -3.33 -14.57 11.49
N PRO A 510 -3.54 -13.82 10.38
CA PRO A 510 -4.82 -13.82 9.70
C PRO A 510 -5.16 -15.21 9.16
N GLN A 511 -6.43 -15.60 9.23
CA GLN A 511 -6.94 -16.86 8.72
C GLN A 511 -7.89 -16.60 7.54
N LYS A 512 -7.87 -17.45 6.52
CA LYS A 512 -8.82 -17.40 5.39
C LYS A 512 -9.77 -18.57 5.49
N PHE A 513 -11.02 -18.34 5.16
CA PHE A 513 -12.04 -19.39 5.15
C PHE A 513 -13.16 -19.03 4.17
N GLU A 514 -13.92 -20.03 3.79
CA GLU A 514 -15.13 -19.89 2.99
C GLU A 514 -16.34 -20.28 3.84
N ILE A 515 -17.46 -19.60 3.58
CA ILE A 515 -18.78 -19.93 4.08
C ILE A 515 -19.64 -20.28 2.87
N THR A 516 -20.25 -21.45 2.91
CA THR A 516 -21.19 -21.92 1.88
C THR A 516 -22.58 -22.09 2.48
N ASN A 517 -22.76 -23.07 3.37
CA ASN A 517 -24.02 -23.38 4.02
C ASN A 517 -23.87 -23.80 5.49
N GLU A 518 -22.69 -23.64 6.09
CA GLU A 518 -22.47 -24.00 7.49
C GLU A 518 -23.29 -23.12 8.43
N THR A 519 -23.82 -23.68 9.53
CA THR A 519 -24.55 -22.91 10.55
C THR A 519 -23.61 -22.19 11.50
N GLU A 520 -22.46 -22.79 11.81
CA GLU A 520 -21.45 -22.21 12.69
C GLU A 520 -20.03 -22.61 12.29
N LYS A 521 -19.05 -21.81 12.72
CA LYS A 521 -17.63 -22.06 12.53
C LYS A 521 -16.82 -21.50 13.69
N GLU A 522 -15.99 -22.34 14.31
CA GLU A 522 -15.09 -21.92 15.38
C GLU A 522 -13.74 -21.46 14.82
N ILE A 523 -13.27 -20.29 15.22
CA ILE A 523 -11.97 -19.73 14.84
C ILE A 523 -11.28 -19.16 16.09
N ASN A 524 -10.28 -19.86 16.60
CA ASN A 524 -9.54 -19.41 17.78
C ASN A 524 -8.30 -18.58 17.41
N PHE A 525 -7.95 -17.65 18.29
CA PHE A 525 -6.72 -16.86 18.20
C PHE A 525 -5.86 -17.08 19.45
N HIS A 526 -4.56 -17.22 19.23
CA HIS A 526 -3.58 -17.36 20.30
C HIS A 526 -2.36 -16.48 20.01
N ALA A 527 -1.93 -15.72 21.00
CA ALA A 527 -0.68 -14.95 20.95
C ALA A 527 0.30 -15.47 22.00
N SER A 528 1.59 -15.52 21.68
CA SER A 528 2.61 -15.96 22.65
C SER A 528 2.86 -14.96 23.79
N ARG A 529 2.37 -13.73 23.66
CA ARG A 529 2.64 -12.61 24.57
C ARG A 529 1.53 -11.54 24.48
N PRO A 530 1.45 -10.61 25.45
CA PRO A 530 0.59 -9.43 25.35
C PRO A 530 0.97 -8.52 24.17
N GLU A 531 -0.01 -7.78 23.64
CA GLU A 531 0.19 -6.88 22.49
C GLU A 531 1.13 -5.71 22.82
N THR A 532 0.96 -5.11 24.00
CA THR A 532 1.80 -4.02 24.51
C THR A 532 2.64 -4.46 25.71
N GLY A 533 3.66 -3.67 26.01
CA GLY A 533 4.51 -3.85 27.18
C GLY A 533 5.43 -2.65 27.38
N GLU A 534 6.00 -2.57 28.56
CA GLU A 534 6.90 -1.48 28.94
C GLU A 534 8.33 -1.72 28.44
N LEU A 535 8.98 -0.65 28.01
CA LEU A 535 10.41 -0.57 27.71
C LEU A 535 11.02 0.58 28.50
N THR A 536 12.04 0.28 29.29
CA THR A 536 12.91 1.29 29.92
C THR A 536 14.21 1.36 29.13
N GLY A 537 14.77 2.55 28.91
CA GLY A 537 16.06 2.63 28.24
C GLY A 537 16.87 3.85 28.62
N SER A 538 18.11 3.88 28.15
CA SER A 538 19.05 4.98 28.34
C SER A 538 19.75 5.34 27.03
N VAL A 539 20.02 6.62 26.84
CA VAL A 539 20.82 7.14 25.72
C VAL A 539 22.16 7.60 26.28
N VAL A 540 23.25 7.07 25.74
CA VAL A 540 24.61 7.29 26.26
C VAL A 540 25.60 7.61 25.14
N ALA A 541 26.68 8.33 25.47
CA ALA A 541 27.75 8.65 24.54
C ALA A 541 29.14 8.45 25.17
N GLY A 542 30.13 8.12 24.34
CA GLY A 542 31.54 7.97 24.73
C GLY A 542 31.87 6.70 25.52
N ASP A 543 33.15 6.54 25.84
CA ASP A 543 33.69 5.50 26.69
C ASP A 543 34.57 6.15 27.79
N PRO A 544 34.18 6.11 29.09
CA PRO A 544 33.01 5.41 29.62
C PRO A 544 31.68 6.07 29.22
N PRO A 545 30.56 5.31 29.15
CA PRO A 545 29.26 5.83 28.75
C PRO A 545 28.74 6.96 29.65
N LYS A 546 28.47 8.13 29.06
CA LYS A 546 27.87 9.29 29.73
C LYS A 546 26.42 9.51 29.25
N PRO A 547 25.49 9.88 30.13
CA PRO A 547 24.09 10.07 29.75
C PRO A 547 23.90 11.26 28.80
N VAL A 548 23.02 11.12 27.82
CA VAL A 548 22.66 12.18 26.86
C VAL A 548 21.24 12.67 27.13
N PRO A 549 21.07 13.79 27.86
CA PRO A 549 19.75 14.30 28.23
C PRO A 549 18.99 14.87 27.03
N ALA A 550 17.66 14.82 27.09
CA ALA A 550 16.76 15.39 26.08
C ALA A 550 17.00 14.87 24.65
N ALA A 551 17.66 13.71 24.50
CA ALA A 551 17.74 13.01 23.24
C ALA A 551 16.32 12.62 22.78
N LYS A 552 16.05 12.76 21.48
CA LYS A 552 14.82 12.30 20.86
C LYS A 552 14.99 10.86 20.42
N ILE A 553 14.04 10.01 20.79
CA ILE A 553 14.00 8.60 20.39
C ILE A 553 12.82 8.43 19.45
N SER A 554 13.05 7.76 18.33
CA SER A 554 12.02 7.28 17.42
C SER A 554 12.21 5.80 17.16
N GLY A 555 11.12 5.05 16.94
CA GLY A 555 11.15 3.62 16.76
C GLY A 555 10.27 3.17 15.60
N ILE A 556 10.83 2.34 14.72
CA ILE A 556 10.11 1.76 13.58
C ILE A 556 9.93 0.26 13.86
N TYR A 557 8.68 -0.18 14.00
CA TYR A 557 8.39 -1.60 14.20
C TYR A 557 8.60 -2.39 12.92
N ARG A 558 9.28 -3.54 13.02
CA ARG A 558 9.48 -4.49 11.93
C ARG A 558 8.28 -5.43 11.77
N LYS A 559 7.07 -4.87 11.73
CA LYS A 559 5.81 -5.62 11.57
C LYS A 559 4.80 -4.79 10.79
N SER A 560 4.28 -5.32 9.68
CA SER A 560 3.34 -4.60 8.82
C SER A 560 2.00 -4.23 9.47
N LEU A 561 1.60 -4.96 10.51
CA LEU A 561 0.36 -4.74 11.25
C LEU A 561 0.54 -3.85 12.50
N SER A 562 1.73 -3.31 12.76
CA SER A 562 1.93 -2.41 13.91
C SER A 562 1.22 -1.08 13.70
N VAL A 563 0.66 -0.52 14.77
CA VAL A 563 -0.02 0.78 14.74
C VAL A 563 0.97 1.91 15.05
N GLY A 564 1.32 2.70 14.04
CA GLY A 564 2.18 3.89 14.20
C GLY A 564 3.65 3.59 14.55
N ASP A 565 4.47 4.64 14.55
CA ASP A 565 5.85 4.61 15.02
C ASP A 565 5.90 4.99 16.52
N LEU A 566 6.96 4.57 17.20
CA LEU A 566 7.24 4.92 18.59
C LEU A 566 8.01 6.24 18.65
N ALA A 567 7.70 7.12 19.60
CA ALA A 567 8.54 8.26 19.94
C ALA A 567 8.66 8.45 21.46
N ALA A 568 9.82 8.89 21.92
CA ALA A 568 10.06 9.27 23.32
C ALA A 568 11.13 10.36 23.43
N THR A 569 11.20 11.02 24.59
CA THR A 569 12.28 11.96 24.90
C THR A 569 13.02 11.55 26.17
N ALA A 570 14.34 11.51 26.12
CA ALA A 570 15.16 11.20 27.28
C ALA A 570 15.07 12.29 28.36
N GLY A 571 14.99 11.88 29.61
CA GLY A 571 15.04 12.75 30.79
C GLY A 571 16.44 13.32 31.05
N LYS A 572 16.60 13.95 32.21
CA LYS A 572 17.84 14.66 32.61
C LYS A 572 19.06 13.75 32.76
N HIS A 573 18.87 12.45 32.96
CA HIS A 573 19.95 11.45 33.06
C HIS A 573 19.99 10.51 31.85
N GLY A 574 19.46 10.95 30.70
CA GLY A 574 19.46 10.16 29.46
C GLY A 574 18.47 9.00 29.43
N GLN A 575 17.65 8.82 30.47
CA GLN A 575 16.70 7.73 30.61
C GLN A 575 15.36 8.03 29.91
N PHE A 576 14.73 7.00 29.36
CA PHE A 576 13.37 7.07 28.80
C PHE A 576 12.56 5.85 29.23
N LYS A 577 11.23 5.99 29.24
CA LYS A 577 10.31 4.92 29.61
C LYS A 577 9.08 5.01 28.73
N VAL A 578 8.73 3.92 28.05
CA VAL A 578 7.64 3.92 27.07
C VAL A 578 6.81 2.65 27.18
N GLU A 579 5.50 2.78 26.98
CA GLU A 579 4.66 1.67 26.57
C GLU A 579 4.74 1.49 25.05
N ARG A 580 5.05 0.27 24.61
CA ARG A 580 5.27 -0.06 23.21
C ARG A 580 4.50 -1.30 22.79
N GLN A 581 4.28 -1.46 21.48
CA GLN A 581 3.89 -2.75 20.92
C GLN A 581 5.07 -3.72 21.02
N ARG A 582 4.79 -4.98 21.39
CA ARG A 582 5.80 -6.03 21.55
C ARG A 582 6.13 -6.72 20.23
N HIS A 583 6.59 -5.92 19.27
CA HIS A 583 7.19 -6.34 18.01
C HIS A 583 8.70 -6.03 18.01
N PRO A 584 9.52 -6.64 17.14
CA PRO A 584 10.88 -6.13 16.89
C PRO A 584 10.81 -4.67 16.46
N VAL A 585 11.71 -3.83 16.95
CA VAL A 585 11.72 -2.39 16.69
C VAL A 585 13.14 -1.88 16.51
N VAL A 586 13.34 -1.07 15.47
CA VAL A 586 14.58 -0.33 15.24
C VAL A 586 14.44 1.04 15.88
N LEU A 587 15.20 1.28 16.94
CA LEU A 587 15.23 2.51 17.70
C LEU A 587 16.37 3.41 17.20
N TYR A 588 16.04 4.66 16.94
CA TYR A 588 16.97 5.74 16.60
C TYR A 588 16.92 6.80 17.69
N ALA A 589 18.08 7.13 18.26
CA ALA A 589 18.23 8.25 19.18
C ALA A 589 19.06 9.37 18.53
N GLU A 590 18.62 10.62 18.71
CA GLU A 590 19.32 11.83 18.26
C GLU A 590 19.48 12.80 19.42
N SER A 591 20.68 13.34 19.61
CA SER A 591 20.93 14.36 20.65
C SER A 591 20.15 15.65 20.38
N LYS A 592 19.81 16.40 21.44
CA LYS A 592 19.03 17.65 21.32
C LYS A 592 19.66 18.66 20.35
N ASP A 593 20.99 18.73 20.31
CA ASP A 593 21.75 19.60 19.42
C ASP A 593 21.95 19.05 17.99
N LYS A 594 21.41 17.85 17.71
CA LYS A 594 21.48 17.14 16.43
C LYS A 594 22.91 16.90 15.94
N LYS A 595 23.84 16.68 16.86
CA LYS A 595 25.24 16.37 16.52
C LYS A 595 25.57 14.88 16.63
N MET A 596 24.82 14.14 17.42
CA MET A 596 25.05 12.72 17.65
C MET A 596 23.78 11.92 17.41
N ALA A 597 23.95 10.71 16.90
CA ALA A 597 22.88 9.73 16.82
C ALA A 597 23.38 8.30 16.96
N GLY A 598 22.43 7.40 17.17
CA GLY A 598 22.67 5.97 17.32
C GLY A 598 21.43 5.19 16.94
N VAL A 599 21.65 3.97 16.46
CA VAL A 599 20.57 3.05 16.11
C VAL A 599 20.82 1.70 16.77
N VAL A 600 19.78 1.14 17.36
CA VAL A 600 19.79 -0.23 17.88
C VAL A 600 18.50 -0.93 17.48
N GLU A 601 18.57 -2.23 17.25
CA GLU A 601 17.39 -3.07 17.08
C GLU A 601 17.16 -3.89 18.34
N ILE A 602 15.92 -3.93 18.81
CA ILE A 602 15.54 -4.78 19.94
C ILE A 602 14.43 -5.74 19.57
N GLY A 603 14.47 -6.91 20.19
CA GLY A 603 13.43 -7.92 20.06
C GLY A 603 12.13 -7.52 20.77
N PRO A 604 11.03 -8.23 20.46
CA PRO A 604 9.70 -8.02 21.05
C PRO A 604 9.63 -8.26 22.58
N ASP A 605 10.58 -8.99 23.16
CA ASP A 605 10.62 -9.32 24.59
C ASP A 605 11.59 -8.45 25.41
N ALA A 606 12.31 -7.54 24.74
CA ALA A 606 13.21 -6.61 25.41
C ALA A 606 12.42 -5.68 26.33
N LYS A 607 12.82 -5.67 27.62
CA LYS A 607 12.32 -4.78 28.68
C LYS A 607 13.24 -3.59 28.94
N THR A 608 14.52 -3.74 28.60
CA THR A 608 15.55 -2.72 28.77
C THR A 608 16.37 -2.53 27.50
N VAL A 609 16.87 -1.32 27.26
CA VAL A 609 17.78 -1.02 26.13
C VAL A 609 18.72 0.14 26.45
N THR A 610 19.97 0.04 25.98
CA THR A 610 20.91 1.17 25.95
C THR A 610 21.16 1.55 24.49
N ILE A 611 20.97 2.82 24.14
CA ILE A 611 21.22 3.35 22.80
C ILE A 611 22.52 4.16 22.83
N PRO A 612 23.65 3.61 22.36
CA PRO A 612 24.88 4.37 22.22
C PRO A 612 24.74 5.35 21.06
N VAL A 613 25.05 6.63 21.30
CA VAL A 613 25.09 7.66 20.26
C VAL A 613 26.52 8.17 20.06
N GLN A 614 26.82 8.52 18.82
CA GLN A 614 28.13 9.03 18.41
C GLN A 614 27.96 10.18 17.40
N PRO A 615 28.99 11.02 17.19
CA PRO A 615 28.92 12.08 16.19
C PRO A 615 28.53 11.55 14.82
N PHE A 616 27.68 12.28 14.11
CA PHE A 616 27.31 11.93 12.75
C PHE A 616 28.54 11.93 11.82
N GLY A 617 28.54 11.03 10.85
CA GLY A 617 29.40 11.08 9.67
C GLY A 617 28.80 11.92 8.54
N SER A 618 29.60 12.11 7.50
CA SER A 618 29.18 12.71 6.23
C SER A 618 29.76 11.94 5.06
N ALA A 619 29.25 12.17 3.86
CA ALA A 619 29.80 11.60 2.63
C ALA A 619 29.65 12.57 1.48
N ARG A 620 30.58 12.52 0.53
CA ARG A 620 30.57 13.36 -0.67
C ARG A 620 30.89 12.54 -1.91
N GLY A 621 30.51 13.01 -3.08
CA GLY A 621 30.87 12.39 -4.36
C GLY A 621 30.50 13.28 -5.53
N GLN A 622 30.76 12.79 -6.74
CA GLN A 622 30.41 13.45 -7.99
C GLN A 622 29.51 12.54 -8.82
N LEU A 623 28.31 13.00 -9.17
CA LEU A 623 27.38 12.27 -10.03
C LEU A 623 27.72 12.53 -11.51
N ILE A 624 27.95 11.46 -12.28
CA ILE A 624 28.25 11.50 -13.72
C ILE A 624 27.22 10.70 -14.53
N ASP A 625 26.99 11.05 -15.79
CA ASP A 625 26.19 10.23 -16.70
C ASP A 625 26.94 8.93 -17.04
N GLU A 626 26.25 7.79 -16.96
CA GLU A 626 26.83 6.46 -17.22
C GLU A 626 27.48 6.33 -18.61
N VAL A 627 27.08 7.14 -19.60
CA VAL A 627 27.60 7.02 -20.97
C VAL A 627 28.45 8.19 -21.41
N THR A 628 28.05 9.42 -21.10
CA THR A 628 28.86 10.58 -21.51
C THR A 628 29.98 10.88 -20.52
N GLU A 629 30.01 10.21 -19.36
CA GLU A 629 30.92 10.45 -18.23
C GLU A 629 30.93 11.91 -17.75
N SER A 630 29.93 12.68 -18.16
CA SER A 630 29.85 14.11 -17.90
C SER A 630 29.11 14.36 -16.58
N PRO A 631 29.47 15.40 -15.82
CA PRO A 631 28.78 15.72 -14.57
C PRO A 631 27.29 16.01 -14.77
N VAL A 632 26.45 15.54 -13.84
CA VAL A 632 24.99 15.75 -13.90
C VAL A 632 24.56 16.80 -12.89
N GLU A 633 24.14 17.97 -13.36
CA GLU A 633 23.78 19.10 -12.50
C GLU A 633 22.34 19.05 -11.96
N ASN A 634 22.14 19.70 -10.80
CA ASN A 634 20.84 19.99 -10.19
C ASN A 634 19.92 18.75 -10.05
N ARG A 635 20.51 17.61 -9.71
CA ARG A 635 19.80 16.35 -9.50
C ARG A 635 19.53 16.11 -8.03
N GLU A 636 18.28 15.78 -7.72
CA GLU A 636 17.90 15.33 -6.38
C GLU A 636 18.36 13.89 -6.14
N LEU A 637 19.15 13.71 -5.10
CA LEU A 637 19.59 12.42 -4.57
C LEU A 637 18.92 12.18 -3.22
N ARG A 638 18.42 10.97 -2.99
CA ARG A 638 17.88 10.53 -1.71
C ARG A 638 18.77 9.45 -1.14
N TYR A 639 19.17 9.59 0.13
CA TYR A 639 19.95 8.59 0.85
C TYR A 639 19.23 8.14 2.11
N GLY A 640 19.47 6.90 2.53
CA GLY A 640 19.00 6.39 3.82
C GLY A 640 19.21 4.89 3.98
N VAL A 641 18.94 4.43 5.20
CA VAL A 641 19.03 3.04 5.65
C VAL A 641 17.71 2.32 5.36
N LYS A 642 17.79 1.07 4.92
CA LYS A 642 16.59 0.24 4.73
C LYS A 642 16.18 -0.40 6.06
N VAL A 643 15.01 -0.03 6.56
CA VAL A 643 14.37 -0.70 7.71
C VAL A 643 13.28 -1.61 7.18
N HIS A 644 13.48 -2.93 7.28
CA HIS A 644 12.54 -3.94 6.78
C HIS A 644 11.33 -4.09 7.70
N ILE A 645 10.12 -4.04 7.13
CA ILE A 645 8.85 -4.13 7.87
C ILE A 645 8.40 -5.60 7.96
N GLY A 646 9.24 -6.41 8.60
CA GLY A 646 9.14 -7.86 8.70
C GLY A 646 10.53 -8.48 8.81
N ASP A 647 10.69 -9.68 8.26
CA ASP A 647 12.01 -10.28 8.03
C ASP A 647 12.84 -9.46 7.02
N ASP A 648 14.09 -9.85 6.79
CA ASP A 648 15.01 -9.14 5.89
C ASP A 648 14.60 -9.21 4.41
N ASN A 649 13.63 -10.05 4.06
CA ASN A 649 13.05 -10.15 2.72
C ASN A 649 11.77 -9.31 2.57
N ALA A 650 11.22 -8.80 3.67
CA ALA A 650 10.01 -7.99 3.67
C ALA A 650 10.24 -6.63 2.99
N PRO A 651 9.18 -5.97 2.50
CA PRO A 651 9.27 -4.59 2.05
C PRO A 651 9.87 -3.68 3.13
N TRP A 652 10.66 -2.70 2.71
CA TRP A 652 11.37 -1.80 3.62
C TRP A 652 10.91 -0.35 3.52
N ARG A 653 11.27 0.44 4.53
CA ARG A 653 11.20 1.90 4.54
C ARG A 653 12.62 2.46 4.52
N THR A 654 12.88 3.46 3.66
CA THR A 654 14.12 4.24 3.70
C THR A 654 14.05 5.26 4.85
N SER A 655 14.93 5.11 5.84
CA SER A 655 14.95 5.83 7.10
C SER A 655 16.35 6.40 7.42
N PHE A 656 16.46 7.24 8.45
CA PHE A 656 17.73 7.75 9.00
C PHE A 656 18.68 8.39 7.97
N GLY A 657 18.11 9.04 6.95
CA GLY A 657 18.85 9.73 5.91
C GLY A 657 18.11 10.96 5.41
N GLY A 658 18.52 11.49 4.27
CA GLY A 658 18.05 12.79 3.78
C GLY A 658 18.05 12.91 2.27
N THR A 659 18.06 14.17 1.84
CA THR A 659 18.14 14.56 0.44
C THR A 659 19.40 15.40 0.24
N ALA A 660 20.08 15.18 -0.87
CA ALA A 660 21.18 16.00 -1.37
C ALA A 660 20.88 16.45 -2.81
N PHE A 661 21.55 17.48 -3.27
CA PHE A 661 21.46 17.97 -4.64
C PHE A 661 22.85 18.07 -5.24
N THR A 662 22.98 17.73 -6.51
CA THR A 662 24.22 17.96 -7.24
C THR A 662 24.36 19.43 -7.63
N ASP A 663 25.56 19.98 -7.50
CA ASP A 663 25.89 21.32 -8.00
C ASP A 663 26.12 21.31 -9.53
N LYS A 664 26.55 22.44 -10.10
CA LYS A 664 26.84 22.60 -11.53
C LYS A 664 27.94 21.66 -12.05
N THR A 665 28.75 21.13 -11.14
CA THR A 665 29.87 20.23 -11.44
C THR A 665 29.56 18.79 -11.03
N GLY A 666 28.29 18.48 -10.71
CA GLY A 666 27.84 17.13 -10.31
C GLY A 666 28.17 16.76 -8.87
N HIS A 667 28.83 17.63 -8.08
CA HIS A 667 29.21 17.30 -6.72
C HIS A 667 28.04 17.38 -5.76
N PHE A 668 27.99 16.46 -4.79
CA PHE A 668 26.98 16.42 -3.76
C PHE A 668 27.58 16.10 -2.38
N GLU A 669 26.90 16.57 -1.33
CA GLU A 669 27.26 16.30 0.07
C GLU A 669 26.06 15.74 0.83
N MET A 670 26.29 14.68 1.58
CA MET A 670 25.34 14.02 2.47
C MET A 670 25.80 14.20 3.91
N LYS A 671 24.87 14.59 4.79
CA LYS A 671 25.14 14.93 6.20
C LYS A 671 24.31 14.05 7.11
N ASN A 672 24.64 14.06 8.39
CA ASN A 672 23.88 13.40 9.45
C ASN A 672 23.78 11.88 9.24
N LEU A 673 24.91 11.25 8.86
CA LEU A 673 24.97 9.81 8.65
C LEU A 673 25.26 9.10 9.97
N VAL A 674 24.45 8.12 10.35
CA VAL A 674 24.72 7.28 11.52
C VAL A 674 25.84 6.31 11.16
N VAL A 675 26.94 6.41 11.89
CA VAL A 675 28.13 5.57 11.71
C VAL A 675 27.78 4.09 11.91
N GLY A 676 28.31 3.23 11.03
CA GLY A 676 28.13 1.78 11.06
C GLY A 676 26.89 1.24 10.34
N LEU A 677 26.05 2.10 9.75
CA LEU A 677 24.87 1.66 8.98
C LEU A 677 25.10 1.69 7.47
N GLU A 678 24.58 0.69 6.73
CA GLU A 678 24.60 0.72 5.26
C GLU A 678 23.54 1.71 4.73
N TYR A 679 24.01 2.69 3.97
CA TYR A 679 23.17 3.66 3.27
C TYR A 679 23.00 3.26 1.81
N GLY A 680 21.75 3.28 1.34
CA GLY A 680 21.44 3.30 -0.09
C GLY A 680 21.31 4.73 -0.59
N LEU A 681 21.96 5.04 -1.71
CA LEU A 681 21.84 6.29 -2.46
C LEU A 681 21.00 6.06 -3.73
N SER A 682 20.00 6.90 -3.96
CA SER A 682 19.13 6.81 -5.13
C SER A 682 18.93 8.17 -5.81
N LEU A 683 18.99 8.18 -7.13
CA LEU A 683 18.59 9.29 -7.98
C LEU A 683 17.07 9.41 -8.04
N VAL A 684 16.54 10.58 -7.71
CA VAL A 684 15.10 10.86 -7.75
C VAL A 684 14.71 11.39 -9.12
N ASN A 685 13.72 10.78 -9.77
CA ASN A 685 13.16 11.24 -11.03
C ASN A 685 11.71 11.68 -10.81
N ARG A 686 11.48 13.00 -10.85
CA ARG A 686 10.14 13.57 -10.74
C ARG A 686 9.50 13.65 -12.12
N PRO A 687 8.20 13.33 -12.25
CA PRO A 687 7.45 13.65 -13.46
C PRO A 687 7.36 15.17 -13.61
N GLU A 688 7.30 15.64 -14.86
CA GLU A 688 7.03 17.04 -15.17
C GLU A 688 5.67 17.47 -14.61
N GLU A 689 5.58 18.72 -14.15
CA GLU A 689 4.36 19.28 -13.61
C GLU A 689 3.25 19.30 -14.67
N GLY A 690 2.04 18.86 -14.29
CA GLY A 690 0.91 18.73 -15.21
C GLY A 690 0.95 17.52 -16.16
N LYS A 691 2.06 16.75 -16.21
CA LYS A 691 2.12 15.53 -17.04
C LYS A 691 1.87 14.28 -16.21
N PRO A 692 1.11 13.30 -16.75
CA PRO A 692 0.99 11.99 -16.12
C PRO A 692 2.39 11.33 -16.08
N GLY A 693 2.84 10.98 -14.88
CA GLY A 693 4.14 10.34 -14.69
C GLY A 693 4.38 9.98 -13.24
N ARG A 694 5.31 9.07 -12.99
CA ARG A 694 5.57 8.53 -11.65
C ARG A 694 6.84 9.14 -11.09
N LEU A 695 6.83 9.46 -9.80
CA LEU A 695 8.09 9.58 -9.07
C LEU A 695 8.77 8.21 -9.10
N SER A 696 9.97 8.15 -9.64
CA SER A 696 10.78 6.94 -9.61
C SER A 696 12.12 7.23 -8.94
N TRP A 697 12.73 6.16 -8.45
CA TRP A 697 14.05 6.19 -7.85
C TRP A 697 14.90 5.19 -8.62
N ARG A 698 16.12 5.58 -8.94
CA ARG A 698 17.14 4.68 -9.47
C ARG A 698 18.21 4.51 -8.41
N ASN A 699 18.53 3.28 -8.03
CA ASN A 699 19.65 3.05 -7.13
C ASN A 699 20.94 3.43 -7.84
N VAL A 700 21.82 4.06 -7.09
CA VAL A 700 23.05 4.66 -7.60
C VAL A 700 24.25 4.03 -6.91
N LYS A 701 24.25 3.94 -5.58
CA LYS A 701 25.35 3.34 -4.81
C LYS A 701 24.88 2.88 -3.43
N LYS A 702 25.59 1.93 -2.84
CA LYS A 702 25.53 1.60 -1.40
C LYS A 702 26.87 1.91 -0.75
N PHE A 703 26.87 2.34 0.51
CA PHE A 703 28.09 2.62 1.26
C PHE A 703 27.82 2.63 2.77
N THR A 704 28.88 2.47 3.57
CA THR A 704 28.81 2.49 5.04
C THR A 704 29.84 3.48 5.59
N PRO A 705 29.44 4.50 6.37
CA PRO A 705 30.39 5.36 7.07
C PRO A 705 30.95 4.62 8.29
N GLU A 706 32.25 4.29 8.25
CA GLU A 706 32.93 3.54 9.31
C GLU A 706 33.19 4.38 10.58
N ASN A 707 33.28 5.70 10.43
CA ASN A 707 33.47 6.65 11.52
C ASN A 707 32.87 8.03 11.14
N SER A 708 33.04 9.03 12.00
CA SER A 708 32.47 10.36 11.79
C SER A 708 33.21 11.21 10.75
N GLN A 709 34.31 10.73 10.16
CA GLN A 709 35.03 11.45 9.11
C GLN A 709 34.24 11.41 7.79
N PRO A 710 34.39 12.43 6.94
CA PRO A 710 33.75 12.44 5.62
C PRO A 710 34.21 11.26 4.75
N VAL A 711 33.26 10.49 4.23
CA VAL A 711 33.51 9.43 3.24
C VAL A 711 33.55 10.04 1.84
N ASP A 712 34.61 9.74 1.07
CA ASP A 712 34.69 10.10 -0.35
C ASP A 712 34.18 8.95 -1.22
N LEU A 713 33.06 9.17 -1.91
CA LEU A 713 32.45 8.18 -2.78
C LEU A 713 33.03 8.19 -4.21
N GLY A 714 33.91 9.15 -4.52
CA GLY A 714 34.47 9.35 -5.85
C GLY A 714 33.39 9.69 -6.89
N GLN A 715 33.62 9.24 -8.12
CA GLN A 715 32.62 9.31 -9.17
C GLN A 715 31.55 8.24 -8.98
N VAL A 716 30.31 8.63 -9.24
CA VAL A 716 29.13 7.83 -9.04
C VAL A 716 28.24 7.94 -10.27
N GLU A 717 27.93 6.81 -10.89
CA GLU A 717 27.21 6.79 -12.15
C GLU A 717 25.69 6.97 -11.96
N ALA A 718 25.09 7.81 -12.79
CA ALA A 718 23.65 7.95 -12.93
C ALA A 718 23.16 6.96 -14.01
N PRO A 719 22.58 5.80 -13.63
CA PRO A 719 22.21 4.77 -14.58
C PRO A 719 21.11 5.26 -15.52
N ARG A 720 21.11 4.85 -16.81
CA ARG A 720 20.11 5.26 -17.80
C ARG A 720 18.66 4.95 -17.37
N PRO A 721 17.65 5.74 -17.80
CA PRO A 721 16.26 5.38 -17.59
C PRO A 721 15.96 4.12 -18.41
N SER A 722 15.49 3.05 -17.76
CA SER A 722 14.94 1.90 -18.48
C SER A 722 13.78 2.39 -19.35
N LYS A 723 13.85 2.21 -20.67
CA LYS A 723 12.72 2.52 -21.56
C LYS A 723 11.52 1.66 -21.09
N PRO A 724 10.34 2.25 -20.87
CA PRO A 724 9.15 1.47 -20.58
C PRO A 724 8.97 0.41 -21.67
N TYR A 725 8.82 -0.86 -21.28
CA TYR A 725 8.50 -1.90 -22.23
C TYR A 725 7.13 -1.60 -22.84
N VAL A 726 7.11 -1.23 -24.11
CA VAL A 726 5.89 -1.19 -24.91
C VAL A 726 5.77 -2.57 -25.56
N PRO A 727 4.79 -3.40 -25.16
CA PRO A 727 4.60 -4.69 -25.79
C PRO A 727 4.34 -4.47 -27.29
N PRO A 728 5.05 -5.16 -28.20
CA PRO A 728 4.80 -4.98 -29.62
C PRO A 728 3.38 -5.45 -29.96
N THR A 729 2.75 -4.67 -30.84
CA THR A 729 1.47 -4.97 -31.48
C THR A 729 1.52 -6.31 -32.21
N ILE A 730 0.36 -6.87 -32.54
CA ILE A 730 0.33 -8.12 -33.30
C ILE A 730 0.99 -7.95 -34.68
N ASP A 731 0.80 -6.81 -35.32
CA ASP A 731 1.41 -6.46 -36.61
C ASP A 731 2.93 -6.42 -36.54
N GLU A 732 3.49 -5.77 -35.51
CA GLU A 732 4.94 -5.75 -35.29
C GLU A 732 5.51 -7.15 -35.02
N ARG A 733 4.75 -8.01 -34.33
CA ARG A 733 5.15 -9.41 -34.07
C ARG A 733 5.11 -10.26 -35.32
N ILE A 734 4.12 -10.08 -36.18
CA ILE A 734 4.03 -10.75 -37.48
C ILE A 734 5.20 -10.31 -38.35
N ALA A 735 5.41 -8.99 -38.51
CA ALA A 735 6.51 -8.45 -39.28
C ALA A 735 7.87 -9.02 -38.80
N ALA A 736 8.10 -9.03 -37.49
CA ALA A 736 9.33 -9.60 -36.91
C ALA A 736 9.48 -11.12 -37.13
N ALA A 737 8.38 -11.88 -37.12
CA ALA A 737 8.41 -13.33 -37.36
C ALA A 737 8.81 -13.69 -38.79
N PHE A 738 8.45 -12.85 -39.78
CA PHE A 738 8.76 -13.07 -41.20
C PHE A 738 10.09 -12.40 -41.62
N ALA A 739 10.46 -11.27 -41.02
CA ALA A 739 11.66 -10.50 -41.36
C ALA A 739 12.98 -10.99 -40.71
N VAL A 740 13.07 -12.27 -40.33
CA VAL A 740 14.30 -12.86 -39.79
C VAL A 740 15.34 -12.94 -40.92
N LYS A 741 16.53 -12.37 -40.69
CA LYS A 741 17.63 -12.33 -41.67
C LYS A 741 18.09 -13.72 -42.10
N GLY A 742 18.52 -13.83 -43.36
CA GLY A 742 19.00 -15.06 -44.00
C GLY A 742 17.93 -15.72 -44.86
N THR A 743 18.37 -16.56 -45.80
CA THR A 743 17.44 -17.33 -46.65
C THR A 743 16.66 -18.34 -45.81
N PRO A 744 15.48 -18.82 -46.27
CA PRO A 744 14.73 -19.87 -45.59
C PRO A 744 15.57 -21.12 -45.24
N LEU A 745 16.52 -21.50 -46.10
CA LEU A 745 17.45 -22.62 -45.86
C LEU A 745 18.45 -22.33 -44.74
N GLU A 746 19.10 -21.17 -44.76
CA GLU A 746 20.04 -20.75 -43.70
C GLU A 746 19.33 -20.64 -42.33
N ARG A 747 18.12 -20.08 -42.35
CA ARG A 747 17.28 -19.97 -41.16
C ARG A 747 16.88 -21.35 -40.63
N PHE A 748 16.56 -22.29 -41.52
CA PHE A 748 16.23 -23.65 -41.14
C PHE A 748 17.42 -24.37 -40.50
N ALA A 749 18.63 -24.25 -41.06
CA ALA A 749 19.84 -24.85 -40.48
C ALA A 749 20.07 -24.37 -39.03
N LYS A 750 19.92 -23.06 -38.78
CA LYS A 750 19.99 -22.47 -37.44
C LYS A 750 18.85 -22.97 -36.53
N ALA A 751 17.63 -23.01 -37.05
CA ALA A 751 16.47 -23.49 -36.32
C ALA A 751 16.62 -24.96 -35.91
N GLN A 752 17.19 -25.82 -36.78
CA GLN A 752 17.43 -27.23 -36.48
C GLN A 752 18.44 -27.40 -35.33
N GLN A 753 19.52 -26.60 -35.33
CA GLN A 753 20.46 -26.59 -34.21
C GLN A 753 19.76 -26.17 -32.89
N ILE A 754 19.00 -25.08 -32.90
CA ILE A 754 18.29 -24.58 -31.72
C ILE A 754 17.24 -25.61 -31.26
N ALA A 755 16.49 -26.21 -32.17
CA ALA A 755 15.47 -27.21 -31.90
C ALA A 755 16.06 -28.45 -31.23
N ARG A 756 17.24 -28.91 -31.66
CA ARG A 756 17.99 -29.98 -30.98
C ARG A 756 18.34 -29.58 -29.54
N LEU A 757 18.89 -28.38 -29.35
CA LEU A 757 19.33 -27.91 -28.03
C LEU A 757 18.17 -27.68 -27.07
N THR A 758 17.04 -27.19 -27.58
CA THR A 758 15.84 -26.87 -26.80
C THR A 758 14.87 -28.05 -26.71
N VAL A 759 15.16 -29.17 -27.38
CA VAL A 759 14.27 -30.31 -27.50
C VAL A 759 12.88 -29.85 -27.94
N GLN A 760 12.83 -29.25 -29.14
CA GLN A 760 11.62 -28.79 -29.83
C GLN A 760 11.55 -29.40 -31.23
N TYR A 761 10.35 -29.51 -31.78
CA TYR A 761 10.14 -29.83 -33.19
C TYR A 761 10.27 -28.56 -34.04
N PRO A 762 11.18 -28.50 -35.02
CA PRO A 762 11.15 -27.43 -36.01
C PRO A 762 9.78 -27.41 -36.68
N THR A 763 9.15 -26.24 -36.73
CA THR A 763 7.80 -26.11 -37.29
C THR A 763 7.80 -25.00 -38.32
N ILE A 764 7.47 -25.31 -39.57
CA ILE A 764 7.45 -24.34 -40.67
C ILE A 764 6.03 -23.82 -40.83
N LEU A 765 5.88 -22.51 -40.76
CA LEU A 765 4.66 -21.80 -41.11
C LEU A 765 4.88 -21.11 -42.44
N PHE A 766 4.32 -21.66 -43.53
CA PHE A 766 4.22 -20.93 -44.79
C PHE A 766 2.94 -20.09 -44.77
N GLY A 767 3.03 -18.83 -45.19
CA GLY A 767 1.86 -17.97 -45.33
C GLY A 767 2.22 -16.56 -45.77
N ASP A 768 1.21 -15.80 -46.17
CA ASP A 768 1.34 -14.37 -46.45
C ASP A 768 1.26 -13.59 -45.12
N PRO A 769 2.30 -12.81 -44.74
CA PRO A 769 2.28 -12.01 -43.51
C PRO A 769 1.13 -10.99 -43.43
N LYS A 770 0.48 -10.66 -44.56
CA LYS A 770 -0.66 -9.74 -44.62
C LYS A 770 -2.02 -10.44 -44.65
N SER A 771 -2.06 -11.77 -44.70
CA SER A 771 -3.32 -12.52 -44.73
C SER A 771 -4.01 -12.56 -43.36
N ASP A 772 -5.35 -12.57 -43.37
CA ASP A 772 -6.16 -12.72 -42.15
C ASP A 772 -5.86 -14.04 -41.43
N ALA A 773 -5.65 -15.13 -42.18
CA ALA A 773 -5.32 -16.44 -41.61
C ALA A 773 -4.01 -16.41 -40.78
N VAL A 774 -2.95 -15.78 -41.30
CA VAL A 774 -1.69 -15.62 -40.56
C VAL A 774 -1.88 -14.69 -39.37
N ARG A 775 -2.65 -13.60 -39.53
CA ARG A 775 -2.96 -12.68 -38.43
C ARG A 775 -3.68 -13.40 -37.28
N GLU A 776 -4.70 -14.20 -37.58
CA GLU A 776 -5.47 -14.96 -36.60
C GLU A 776 -4.60 -16.01 -35.89
N LEU A 777 -3.83 -16.82 -36.62
CA LEU A 777 -2.91 -17.80 -36.02
C LEU A 777 -1.87 -17.12 -35.13
N MET A 778 -1.27 -16.02 -35.58
CA MET A 778 -0.28 -15.28 -34.80
C MET A 778 -0.91 -14.61 -33.58
N THR A 779 -2.16 -14.16 -33.68
CA THR A 779 -2.93 -13.64 -32.53
C THR A 779 -3.07 -14.72 -31.47
N PHE A 780 -3.48 -15.94 -31.85
CA PHE A 780 -3.53 -17.06 -30.91
C PHE A 780 -2.14 -17.41 -30.35
N ARG A 781 -1.10 -17.43 -31.19
CA ARG A 781 0.27 -17.72 -30.79
C ARG A 781 0.79 -16.76 -29.72
N PHE A 782 0.52 -15.46 -29.86
CA PHE A 782 1.10 -14.43 -29.00
C PHE A 782 0.20 -13.96 -27.87
N GLN A 783 -1.13 -14.01 -28.03
CA GLN A 783 -2.08 -13.37 -27.11
C GLN A 783 -2.99 -14.36 -26.38
N ASP A 784 -3.25 -15.55 -26.91
CA ASP A 784 -4.12 -16.55 -26.26
C ASP A 784 -3.33 -17.41 -25.26
N SER A 785 -3.81 -17.54 -24.02
CA SER A 785 -3.12 -18.29 -22.97
C SER A 785 -3.19 -19.80 -23.16
N ASP A 786 -4.26 -20.33 -23.73
CA ASP A 786 -4.45 -21.78 -23.86
C ASP A 786 -3.60 -22.31 -25.00
N VAL A 787 -3.58 -21.60 -26.14
CA VAL A 787 -2.70 -21.95 -27.26
C VAL A 787 -1.23 -21.83 -26.84
N ARG A 788 -0.84 -20.79 -26.09
CA ARG A 788 0.54 -20.63 -25.61
C ARG A 788 1.04 -21.77 -24.73
N LYS A 789 0.17 -22.41 -23.95
CA LYS A 789 0.54 -23.59 -23.13
C LYS A 789 0.94 -24.79 -24.00
N GLU A 790 0.41 -24.88 -25.21
CA GLU A 790 0.67 -26.02 -26.10
C GLU A 790 1.91 -25.80 -27.00
N LEU A 791 2.37 -24.57 -27.15
CA LEU A 791 3.51 -24.18 -28.00
C LEU A 791 4.92 -24.60 -27.56
N PRO A 792 5.24 -24.90 -26.27
CA PRO A 792 6.61 -25.18 -25.85
C PRO A 792 7.31 -26.32 -26.60
N SER A 793 6.58 -27.23 -27.25
CA SER A 793 7.14 -28.31 -28.09
C SER A 793 7.60 -27.86 -29.48
N PHE A 794 7.27 -26.65 -29.92
CA PHE A 794 7.40 -26.23 -31.32
C PHE A 794 8.30 -25.00 -31.47
N LEU A 795 9.29 -25.10 -32.34
CA LEU A 795 10.10 -23.95 -32.77
C LEU A 795 9.56 -23.45 -34.12
N ILE A 796 8.57 -22.56 -34.05
CA ILE A 796 7.88 -22.05 -35.26
C ILE A 796 8.75 -21.03 -35.99
N MET A 797 9.08 -21.35 -37.23
CA MET A 797 9.71 -20.50 -38.23
C MET A 797 8.68 -20.08 -39.29
N ALA A 798 8.37 -18.79 -39.36
CA ALA A 798 7.46 -18.25 -40.37
C ALA A 798 8.22 -17.90 -41.66
N ILE A 799 7.74 -18.41 -42.79
CA ILE A 799 8.32 -18.25 -44.12
C ILE A 799 7.28 -17.58 -45.03
N ASP A 800 7.69 -16.45 -45.60
CA ASP A 800 6.85 -15.68 -46.51
C ASP A 800 6.64 -16.49 -47.80
N SER A 801 5.37 -16.74 -48.13
CA SER A 801 4.96 -17.48 -49.32
C SER A 801 4.28 -16.61 -50.39
N THR A 802 4.36 -15.29 -50.26
CA THR A 802 3.95 -14.33 -51.31
C THR A 802 4.72 -14.57 -52.61
N GLU A 803 4.20 -14.07 -53.73
CA GLU A 803 4.78 -14.29 -55.06
C GLU A 803 6.29 -13.97 -55.12
N ASP A 804 6.69 -12.82 -54.58
CA ASP A 804 8.09 -12.36 -54.56
C ASP A 804 9.04 -13.30 -53.78
N ASN A 805 8.52 -14.02 -52.78
CA ASN A 805 9.30 -14.91 -51.91
C ASN A 805 9.08 -16.40 -52.19
N ARG A 806 8.14 -16.74 -53.09
CA ARG A 806 7.68 -18.12 -53.34
C ARG A 806 8.80 -19.04 -53.78
N ALA A 807 9.72 -18.57 -54.61
CA ALA A 807 10.86 -19.38 -55.07
C ALA A 807 11.75 -19.85 -53.91
N ALA A 808 12.03 -18.96 -52.95
CA ALA A 808 12.83 -19.29 -51.78
C ALA A 808 12.10 -20.21 -50.81
N ALA A 809 10.78 -20.03 -50.64
CA ALA A 809 9.93 -20.93 -49.87
C ALA A 809 9.87 -22.34 -50.51
N GLN A 810 9.74 -22.42 -51.83
CA GLN A 810 9.70 -23.68 -52.58
C GLN A 810 11.03 -24.43 -52.48
N ALA A 811 12.16 -23.71 -52.52
CA ALA A 811 13.48 -24.30 -52.32
C ALA A 811 13.61 -24.99 -50.96
N LEU A 812 13.12 -24.34 -49.88
CA LEU A 812 13.06 -24.95 -48.56
C LEU A 812 12.14 -26.18 -48.53
N ALA A 813 10.92 -26.07 -49.06
CA ALA A 813 9.97 -27.19 -49.09
C ALA A 813 10.56 -28.41 -49.83
N LYS A 814 11.21 -28.19 -50.99
CA LYS A 814 11.87 -29.24 -51.77
C LYS A 814 13.04 -29.87 -51.01
N GLN A 815 13.88 -29.08 -50.35
CA GLN A 815 15.00 -29.58 -49.55
C GLN A 815 14.53 -30.48 -48.40
N LEU A 816 13.37 -30.15 -47.82
CA LEU A 816 12.79 -30.87 -46.70
C LEU A 816 11.86 -32.02 -47.12
N GLY A 817 11.63 -32.19 -48.43
CA GLY A 817 10.70 -33.19 -48.96
C GLY A 817 9.25 -32.97 -48.53
N LEU A 818 8.83 -31.70 -48.36
CA LEU A 818 7.47 -31.35 -47.98
C LEU A 818 6.56 -31.35 -49.22
N ASP A 819 5.39 -31.98 -49.10
CA ASP A 819 4.33 -31.89 -50.11
C ASP A 819 3.60 -30.55 -49.96
N TRP A 820 4.25 -29.48 -50.45
CA TRP A 820 3.76 -28.11 -50.34
C TRP A 820 3.24 -27.60 -51.68
N ASN A 821 1.93 -27.37 -51.75
CA ASN A 821 1.24 -26.81 -52.92
C ASN A 821 0.64 -25.44 -52.58
N PRO A 822 1.39 -24.33 -52.80
CA PRO A 822 1.01 -23.02 -52.31
C PRO A 822 -0.23 -22.46 -53.03
N LYS A 823 -1.26 -22.10 -52.25
CA LYS A 823 -2.32 -21.19 -52.68
C LYS A 823 -2.02 -19.79 -52.14
N GLU A 824 -2.29 -18.76 -52.92
CA GLU A 824 -2.08 -17.37 -52.50
C GLU A 824 -2.92 -17.05 -51.25
N GLY A 825 -2.29 -16.44 -50.24
CA GLY A 825 -2.93 -16.14 -48.94
C GLY A 825 -3.23 -17.35 -48.03
N ALA A 826 -2.96 -18.59 -48.48
CA ALA A 826 -3.19 -19.78 -47.66
C ALA A 826 -2.10 -19.97 -46.60
N LEU A 827 -2.51 -20.53 -45.47
CA LEU A 827 -1.66 -20.86 -44.34
C LEU A 827 -1.39 -22.37 -44.32
N ASP A 828 -0.12 -22.75 -44.22
CA ASP A 828 0.32 -24.13 -44.07
C ASP A 828 1.31 -24.29 -42.90
N LEU A 829 1.02 -25.21 -41.99
CA LEU A 829 1.84 -25.49 -40.83
C LEU A 829 2.39 -26.92 -40.88
N PHE A 830 3.70 -27.06 -41.02
CA PHE A 830 4.42 -28.35 -41.04
C PHE A 830 5.22 -28.55 -39.77
N VAL A 831 4.96 -29.64 -39.04
CA VAL A 831 5.76 -30.07 -37.88
C VAL A 831 6.77 -31.10 -38.35
N LEU A 832 8.06 -30.84 -38.08
CA LEU A 832 9.16 -31.73 -38.44
C LEU A 832 9.73 -32.42 -37.20
N ASP A 833 10.27 -33.62 -37.35
CA ASP A 833 11.09 -34.23 -36.31
C ASP A 833 12.47 -33.53 -36.19
N THR A 834 13.27 -33.97 -35.23
CA THR A 834 14.61 -33.40 -35.00
C THR A 834 15.61 -33.70 -36.12
N THR A 835 15.29 -34.62 -37.03
CA THR A 835 16.08 -34.95 -38.23
C THR A 835 15.67 -34.10 -39.44
N GLY A 836 14.56 -33.36 -39.35
CA GLY A 836 14.01 -32.52 -40.41
C GLY A 836 12.94 -33.21 -41.26
N LYS A 837 12.50 -34.43 -40.90
CA LYS A 837 11.46 -35.16 -41.63
C LYS A 837 10.07 -34.72 -41.17
N GLN A 838 9.13 -34.59 -42.11
CA GLN A 838 7.74 -34.26 -41.81
C GLN A 838 7.08 -35.30 -40.88
N ARG A 839 6.48 -34.81 -39.79
CA ARG A 839 5.67 -35.60 -38.85
C ARG A 839 4.19 -35.31 -38.95
N ALA A 840 3.83 -34.04 -39.11
CA ALA A 840 2.44 -33.61 -39.23
C ALA A 840 2.34 -32.37 -40.10
N HIS A 841 1.18 -32.18 -40.72
CA HIS A 841 0.84 -31.02 -41.54
C HIS A 841 -0.61 -30.64 -41.26
N ALA A 842 -0.88 -29.35 -41.23
CA ALA A 842 -2.22 -28.81 -41.23
C ALA A 842 -2.25 -27.55 -42.11
N ASP A 843 -3.15 -27.55 -43.09
CA ASP A 843 -3.46 -26.39 -43.91
C ASP A 843 -4.56 -25.53 -43.26
N LEU A 844 -4.93 -24.42 -43.91
CA LEU A 844 -6.01 -23.56 -43.42
C LEU A 844 -7.34 -24.31 -43.28
N ALA A 845 -7.66 -25.27 -44.16
CA ALA A 845 -8.91 -26.03 -44.07
C ALA A 845 -8.96 -26.88 -42.79
N ALA A 846 -7.85 -27.52 -42.42
CA ALA A 846 -7.74 -28.29 -41.19
C ALA A 846 -7.74 -27.43 -39.92
N LEU A 847 -7.25 -26.19 -40.00
CA LEU A 847 -7.15 -25.26 -38.87
C LEU A 847 -8.33 -24.30 -38.74
N SER A 848 -9.21 -24.21 -39.74
CA SER A 848 -10.30 -23.24 -39.78
C SER A 848 -11.67 -23.80 -39.42
N LYS A 849 -12.59 -22.91 -39.08
CA LYS A 849 -14.03 -23.13 -39.06
C LYS A 849 -14.68 -21.92 -39.72
N SER A 850 -15.44 -22.14 -40.79
CA SER A 850 -16.05 -21.07 -41.60
C SER A 850 -15.02 -20.10 -42.22
N GLY A 851 -13.86 -20.60 -42.64
CA GLY A 851 -12.83 -19.81 -43.35
C GLY A 851 -11.82 -19.08 -42.47
N SER A 852 -12.09 -18.91 -41.17
CA SER A 852 -11.16 -18.33 -40.19
C SER A 852 -10.49 -19.39 -39.34
N VAL A 853 -9.22 -19.18 -38.97
CA VAL A 853 -8.46 -20.03 -38.05
C VAL A 853 -9.22 -20.15 -36.74
N ASN A 854 -9.49 -21.39 -36.32
CA ASN A 854 -10.26 -21.69 -35.13
C ASN A 854 -9.35 -22.15 -33.98
N LYS A 855 -9.51 -21.52 -32.81
CA LYS A 855 -8.76 -21.85 -31.60
C LYS A 855 -8.80 -23.35 -31.23
N GLN A 856 -9.97 -23.99 -31.31
CA GLN A 856 -10.12 -25.39 -30.89
C GLN A 856 -9.40 -26.32 -31.87
N SER A 857 -9.52 -26.07 -33.18
CA SER A 857 -8.82 -26.83 -34.22
C SER A 857 -7.29 -26.71 -34.05
N LEU A 858 -6.77 -25.49 -33.88
CA LEU A 858 -5.35 -25.25 -33.64
C LEU A 858 -4.85 -25.90 -32.36
N THR A 859 -5.59 -25.77 -31.25
CA THR A 859 -5.22 -26.38 -29.96
C THR A 859 -5.18 -27.91 -30.07
N LYS A 860 -6.17 -28.52 -30.75
CA LYS A 860 -6.22 -29.96 -30.98
C LYS A 860 -5.01 -30.44 -31.79
N PHE A 861 -4.66 -29.72 -32.86
CA PHE A 861 -3.48 -30.02 -33.67
C PHE A 861 -2.19 -29.95 -32.86
N LEU A 862 -1.99 -28.88 -32.08
CA LEU A 862 -0.78 -28.71 -31.26
C LEU A 862 -0.66 -29.82 -30.20
N LYS A 863 -1.75 -30.14 -29.48
CA LYS A 863 -1.76 -31.20 -28.45
C LYS A 863 -1.38 -32.58 -29.01
N ALA A 864 -1.90 -32.92 -30.18
CA ALA A 864 -1.60 -34.20 -30.81
C ALA A 864 -0.14 -34.36 -31.24
N ASN A 865 0.63 -33.26 -31.31
CA ASN A 865 1.97 -33.24 -31.90
C ASN A 865 3.08 -32.79 -30.93
N GLN A 866 2.83 -32.83 -29.62
CA GLN A 866 3.80 -32.42 -28.61
C GLN A 866 4.95 -33.40 -28.44
N ILE A 867 6.06 -32.90 -27.91
CA ILE A 867 7.16 -33.72 -27.40
C ILE A 867 6.71 -34.30 -26.06
N PRO A 868 6.75 -35.64 -25.87
CA PRO A 868 6.49 -36.24 -24.57
C PRO A 868 7.46 -35.71 -23.52
N PRO A 869 6.99 -35.36 -22.31
CA PRO A 869 7.88 -34.93 -21.24
C PRO A 869 8.80 -36.07 -20.82
N LYS A 870 10.05 -35.74 -20.52
CA LYS A 870 11.02 -36.64 -19.89
C LYS A 870 10.85 -36.63 -18.37
N ASP A 871 11.25 -37.70 -17.72
CA ASP A 871 11.41 -37.73 -16.26
C ASP A 871 12.72 -37.05 -15.86
N ALA A 872 12.62 -36.00 -15.04
CA ALA A 872 13.79 -35.21 -14.63
C ALA A 872 14.68 -35.95 -13.62
N ARG A 873 14.10 -36.82 -12.78
CA ARG A 873 14.86 -37.63 -11.81
C ARG A 873 15.68 -38.67 -12.54
N GLU A 874 15.07 -39.41 -13.47
CA GLU A 874 15.80 -40.39 -14.29
C GLU A 874 16.93 -39.73 -15.08
N LEU A 875 16.70 -38.54 -15.63
CA LEU A 875 17.73 -37.77 -16.36
C LEU A 875 18.91 -37.39 -15.44
N LEU A 876 18.63 -36.94 -14.21
CA LEU A 876 19.67 -36.58 -13.25
C LEU A 876 20.44 -37.81 -12.78
N ASP A 877 19.75 -38.89 -12.43
CA ASP A 877 20.35 -40.11 -11.92
C ASP A 877 21.24 -40.79 -12.97
N ALA A 878 20.79 -40.79 -14.25
CA ALA A 878 21.60 -41.27 -15.36
C ALA A 878 22.89 -40.43 -15.54
N ALA A 879 22.80 -39.10 -15.42
CA ALA A 879 23.96 -38.23 -15.53
C ALA A 879 24.94 -38.42 -14.36
N LEU A 880 24.45 -38.60 -13.13
CA LEU A 880 25.29 -38.88 -11.97
C LEU A 880 25.99 -40.24 -12.08
N LYS A 881 25.26 -41.27 -12.55
CA LYS A 881 25.84 -42.58 -12.84
C LYS A 881 26.97 -42.47 -13.87
N GLN A 882 26.71 -41.78 -14.99
CA GLN A 882 27.72 -41.56 -16.02
C GLN A 882 28.90 -40.72 -15.49
N ALA A 883 28.65 -39.74 -14.62
CA ALA A 883 29.69 -38.91 -14.01
C ALA A 883 30.62 -39.74 -13.13
N LYS A 884 30.05 -40.70 -12.39
CA LYS A 884 30.82 -41.64 -11.56
C LYS A 884 31.66 -42.60 -12.40
N GLU A 885 31.09 -43.16 -13.47
CA GLU A 885 31.78 -44.08 -14.39
C GLU A 885 32.92 -43.40 -15.16
N GLN A 886 32.75 -42.14 -15.56
CA GLN A 886 33.71 -41.41 -16.39
C GLN A 886 34.64 -40.49 -15.57
N HIS A 887 34.52 -40.47 -14.24
CA HIS A 887 35.20 -39.51 -13.37
C HIS A 887 35.01 -38.07 -13.84
N LYS A 888 33.75 -37.64 -13.90
CA LYS A 888 33.29 -36.31 -14.31
C LYS A 888 32.41 -35.66 -13.24
N ARG A 889 31.98 -34.44 -13.53
CA ARG A 889 31.03 -33.63 -12.76
C ARG A 889 29.77 -33.39 -13.60
N VAL A 890 28.70 -32.91 -12.99
CA VAL A 890 27.44 -32.67 -13.72
C VAL A 890 27.11 -31.18 -13.73
N ILE A 891 27.01 -30.57 -14.91
CA ILE A 891 26.40 -29.26 -15.11
C ILE A 891 24.89 -29.47 -15.25
N VAL A 892 24.13 -28.96 -14.29
CA VAL A 892 22.66 -28.95 -14.34
C VAL A 892 22.21 -27.55 -14.71
N GLN A 893 21.51 -27.43 -15.85
CA GLN A 893 20.94 -26.17 -16.31
C GLN A 893 19.42 -26.19 -16.18
N GLU A 894 18.86 -25.35 -15.33
CA GLU A 894 17.44 -25.02 -15.36
C GLU A 894 17.13 -24.12 -16.56
N THR A 895 16.09 -24.48 -17.31
CA THR A 895 15.86 -23.90 -18.62
C THR A 895 14.41 -24.00 -19.04
N ALA A 896 14.05 -23.24 -20.07
CA ALA A 896 12.76 -23.34 -20.72
C ALA A 896 12.88 -22.94 -22.19
N THR A 897 12.00 -23.46 -23.04
CA THR A 897 12.08 -23.23 -24.48
C THR A 897 11.83 -21.77 -24.88
N TRP A 898 11.10 -21.01 -24.07
CA TRP A 898 10.82 -19.58 -24.29
C TRP A 898 11.93 -18.64 -23.78
N CYS A 899 12.94 -19.16 -23.08
CA CYS A 899 13.99 -18.36 -22.46
C CYS A 899 15.15 -18.09 -23.42
N GLY A 900 15.28 -16.84 -23.89
CA GLY A 900 16.39 -16.40 -24.77
C GLY A 900 17.78 -16.62 -24.17
N PRO A 901 18.09 -16.11 -22.96
CA PRO A 901 19.38 -16.33 -22.30
C PRO A 901 19.73 -17.81 -22.11
N CYS A 902 18.72 -18.67 -21.89
CA CYS A 902 18.92 -20.11 -21.76
C CYS A 902 19.39 -20.76 -23.07
N ARG A 903 18.93 -20.25 -24.22
CA ARG A 903 19.38 -20.67 -25.54
C ARG A 903 20.83 -20.25 -25.78
N LEU A 904 21.20 -19.02 -25.42
CA LEU A 904 22.59 -18.54 -25.50
C LEU A 904 23.54 -19.44 -24.70
N LEU A 905 23.18 -19.76 -23.44
CA LEU A 905 23.99 -20.69 -22.63
C LEU A 905 24.07 -22.08 -23.27
N SER A 906 22.95 -22.59 -23.81
CA SER A 906 22.92 -23.89 -24.48
C SER A 906 23.81 -23.92 -25.73
N GLN A 907 23.81 -22.84 -26.53
CA GLN A 907 24.64 -22.72 -27.73
C GLN A 907 26.11 -22.62 -27.38
N PHE A 908 26.47 -21.84 -26.36
CA PHE A 908 27.83 -21.79 -25.84
C PHE A 908 28.32 -23.17 -25.39
N LEU A 909 27.54 -23.85 -24.54
CA LEU A 909 27.90 -25.20 -24.08
C LEU A 909 27.98 -26.19 -25.24
N ASP A 910 27.14 -26.07 -26.26
CA ASP A 910 27.23 -26.96 -27.41
C ASP A 910 28.46 -26.68 -28.30
N ARG A 911 28.80 -25.40 -28.50
CA ARG A 911 29.95 -24.96 -29.31
C ARG A 911 31.28 -25.33 -28.66
N GLU A 912 31.43 -25.10 -27.37
CA GLU A 912 32.67 -25.38 -26.63
C GLU A 912 32.75 -26.82 -26.08
N ARG A 913 31.85 -27.71 -26.54
CA ARG A 913 31.65 -29.05 -26.00
C ARG A 913 32.93 -29.87 -25.93
N GLU A 914 33.75 -29.84 -26.98
CA GLU A 914 34.98 -30.64 -27.04
C GLU A 914 35.92 -30.37 -25.86
N GLN A 915 35.96 -29.13 -25.38
CA GLN A 915 36.82 -28.72 -24.30
C GLN A 915 36.23 -29.08 -22.93
N TRP A 916 35.02 -28.60 -22.61
CA TRP A 916 34.47 -28.79 -21.27
C TRP A 916 33.99 -30.22 -20.99
N GLN A 917 33.60 -31.01 -22.01
CA GLN A 917 33.06 -32.36 -21.80
C GLN A 917 34.08 -33.36 -21.23
N ARG A 918 35.36 -32.99 -21.22
CA ARG A 918 36.43 -33.74 -20.55
C ARG A 918 36.14 -33.88 -19.06
N ASP A 919 35.56 -32.86 -18.44
CA ASP A 919 35.32 -32.80 -17.00
C ASP A 919 33.85 -32.84 -16.63
N TYR A 920 32.95 -32.43 -17.52
CA TYR A 920 31.53 -32.28 -17.19
C TYR A 920 30.61 -33.09 -18.10
N ILE A 921 29.48 -33.50 -17.52
CA ILE A 921 28.29 -34.00 -18.20
C ILE A 921 27.24 -32.90 -18.08
N TRP A 922 26.61 -32.52 -19.19
CA TRP A 922 25.61 -31.46 -19.19
C TRP A 922 24.20 -32.03 -19.35
N ILE A 923 23.32 -31.69 -18.40
CA ILE A 923 21.90 -31.96 -18.48
C ILE A 923 21.07 -30.70 -18.35
N LYS A 924 19.86 -30.78 -18.90
CA LYS A 924 18.90 -29.69 -18.96
C LYS A 924 17.63 -30.05 -18.21
N MET A 925 17.35 -29.30 -17.15
CA MET A 925 16.09 -29.35 -16.40
C MET A 925 15.13 -28.35 -17.05
N ASP A 926 14.50 -28.81 -18.15
CA ASP A 926 13.46 -28.06 -18.84
C ASP A 926 12.18 -28.09 -18.02
N HIS A 927 11.50 -26.95 -17.87
CA HIS A 927 10.24 -26.84 -17.12
C HIS A 927 9.11 -27.74 -17.65
N ARG A 928 9.25 -28.35 -18.84
CA ARG A 928 8.31 -29.37 -19.33
C ARG A 928 8.55 -30.75 -18.73
N TRP A 929 9.72 -31.04 -18.17
CA TRP A 929 10.05 -32.35 -17.63
C TRP A 929 9.33 -32.59 -16.31
N THR A 930 8.84 -33.82 -16.14
CA THR A 930 8.14 -34.23 -14.91
C THR A 930 9.13 -34.20 -13.75
N GLY A 931 8.79 -33.48 -12.68
CA GLY A 931 9.62 -33.38 -11.46
C GLY A 931 10.79 -32.38 -11.53
N ALA A 932 10.97 -31.65 -12.63
CA ALA A 932 12.08 -30.70 -12.76
C ALA A 932 12.00 -29.53 -11.78
N ASP A 933 10.80 -28.96 -11.59
CA ASP A 933 10.60 -27.81 -10.71
C ASP A 933 10.95 -28.14 -9.25
N GLU A 934 10.56 -29.31 -8.76
CA GLU A 934 10.88 -29.77 -7.40
C GLU A 934 12.39 -29.98 -7.22
N ILE A 935 13.03 -30.64 -8.19
CA ILE A 935 14.49 -30.86 -8.16
C ILE A 935 15.24 -29.52 -8.13
N MET A 936 14.86 -28.59 -9.01
CA MET A 936 15.50 -27.29 -9.10
C MET A 936 15.26 -26.43 -7.87
N LYS A 937 14.05 -26.46 -7.30
CA LYS A 937 13.73 -25.75 -6.06
C LYS A 937 14.61 -26.22 -4.90
N THR A 938 14.81 -27.53 -4.76
CA THR A 938 15.71 -28.08 -3.75
C THR A 938 17.16 -27.68 -4.03
N MET A 939 17.62 -27.79 -5.27
CA MET A 939 19.01 -27.46 -5.65
C MET A 939 19.36 -25.99 -5.45
N ARG A 940 18.38 -25.09 -5.64
CA ARG A 940 18.53 -23.65 -5.41
C ARG A 940 18.64 -23.29 -3.92
N GLY A 941 18.16 -24.12 -3.01
CA GLY A 941 18.22 -23.85 -1.56
C GLY A 941 17.54 -22.53 -1.15
N GLY A 942 16.51 -22.09 -1.87
CA GLY A 942 15.81 -20.82 -1.63
C GLY A 942 16.34 -19.61 -2.42
N ALA A 943 17.41 -19.78 -3.21
CA ALA A 943 17.95 -18.72 -4.07
C ALA A 943 16.92 -18.23 -5.09
N GLN A 944 16.80 -16.91 -5.18
CA GLN A 944 15.90 -16.21 -6.11
C GLN A 944 16.59 -15.93 -7.45
N GLY A 945 15.83 -15.45 -8.45
CA GLY A 945 16.37 -15.06 -9.76
C GLY A 945 15.89 -15.93 -10.91
N GLY A 946 15.98 -15.39 -12.13
CA GLY A 946 15.44 -16.00 -13.35
C GLY A 946 16.21 -17.22 -13.85
N ILE A 947 15.88 -17.66 -15.07
CA ILE A 947 16.60 -18.71 -15.80
C ILE A 947 17.43 -18.09 -16.96
N PRO A 948 18.55 -18.70 -17.38
CA PRO A 948 19.07 -19.98 -16.92
C PRO A 948 19.65 -19.85 -15.51
N TRP A 949 19.32 -20.80 -14.65
CA TRP A 949 20.06 -21.02 -13.42
C TRP A 949 20.81 -22.32 -13.57
N TRP A 950 22.04 -22.38 -13.06
CA TRP A 950 22.84 -23.57 -13.27
C TRP A 950 23.80 -23.82 -12.12
N ALA A 951 24.07 -25.10 -11.90
CA ALA A 951 24.96 -25.58 -10.86
C ALA A 951 25.89 -26.66 -11.39
N ILE A 952 27.05 -26.77 -10.76
CA ILE A 952 28.00 -27.85 -10.98
C ILE A 952 27.93 -28.77 -9.77
N LEU A 953 27.59 -30.03 -10.01
CA LEU A 953 27.50 -31.08 -9.02
C LEU A 953 28.73 -31.98 -9.07
N ASP A 954 29.09 -32.54 -7.92
CA ASP A 954 29.95 -33.72 -7.90
C ASP A 954 29.25 -34.99 -8.38
N GLN A 955 30.02 -36.08 -8.47
CA GLN A 955 29.53 -37.39 -8.94
C GLN A 955 28.48 -38.02 -8.02
N ASP A 956 28.34 -37.53 -6.78
CA ASP A 956 27.38 -38.00 -5.79
C ASP A 956 26.16 -37.05 -5.67
N GLY A 957 26.12 -35.99 -6.51
CA GLY A 957 24.99 -35.06 -6.62
C GLY A 957 25.08 -33.85 -5.68
N LYS A 958 26.21 -33.63 -4.99
CA LYS A 958 26.39 -32.46 -4.12
C LYS A 958 26.76 -31.23 -4.95
N VAL A 959 26.08 -30.12 -4.69
CA VAL A 959 26.37 -28.82 -5.32
C VAL A 959 27.75 -28.30 -4.90
N MET A 960 28.64 -28.08 -5.86
CA MET A 960 29.98 -27.54 -5.64
C MET A 960 30.06 -26.03 -5.91
N ALA A 961 29.35 -25.58 -6.93
CA ALA A 961 29.28 -24.18 -7.37
C ALA A 961 27.92 -23.91 -8.03
N THR A 962 27.43 -22.68 -7.95
CA THR A 962 26.18 -22.24 -8.58
C THR A 962 26.39 -20.94 -9.33
N SER A 963 25.46 -20.62 -10.21
CA SER A 963 25.41 -19.34 -10.92
C SER A 963 24.98 -18.17 -10.03
N ASN A 964 24.85 -18.33 -8.71
CA ASN A 964 24.63 -17.20 -7.81
C ASN A 964 25.98 -16.56 -7.45
N ASN A 965 26.10 -15.25 -7.66
CA ASN A 965 27.27 -14.47 -7.26
C ASN A 965 27.34 -14.29 -5.72
N ASP A 966 28.35 -13.57 -5.24
CA ASP A 966 28.56 -13.31 -3.80
C ASP A 966 27.41 -12.51 -3.13
N GLU A 967 26.58 -11.85 -3.94
CA GLU A 967 25.39 -11.11 -3.49
C GLU A 967 24.14 -12.01 -3.43
N GLY A 968 24.26 -13.29 -3.85
CA GLY A 968 23.18 -14.26 -3.91
C GLY A 968 22.33 -14.17 -5.19
N ASP A 969 22.69 -13.30 -6.12
CA ASP A 969 21.96 -13.07 -7.37
C ASP A 969 22.41 -14.03 -8.47
N ASN A 970 21.44 -14.61 -9.18
CA ASN A 970 21.73 -15.46 -10.34
C ASN A 970 22.29 -14.64 -11.52
N ILE A 971 23.50 -14.98 -11.98
CA ILE A 971 24.15 -14.32 -13.13
C ILE A 971 23.55 -14.68 -14.48
N GLY A 972 22.68 -15.69 -14.56
CA GLY A 972 22.01 -16.06 -15.81
C GLY A 972 22.98 -16.55 -16.90
N PHE A 973 22.84 -15.98 -18.11
CA PHE A 973 23.90 -16.05 -19.11
C PHE A 973 24.91 -14.94 -18.82
N PRO A 974 26.18 -15.27 -18.56
CA PRO A 974 27.17 -14.30 -18.09
C PRO A 974 27.44 -13.24 -19.16
N SER A 975 27.21 -11.97 -18.83
CA SER A 975 27.28 -10.87 -19.80
C SER A 975 28.10 -9.67 -19.34
N THR A 976 28.39 -9.57 -18.05
CA THR A 976 29.21 -8.52 -17.44
C THR A 976 30.59 -9.04 -17.03
N ARG A 977 31.51 -8.11 -16.71
CA ARG A 977 32.85 -8.48 -16.23
C ARG A 977 32.81 -9.27 -14.92
N SER A 978 31.90 -8.93 -14.00
CA SER A 978 31.71 -9.66 -12.75
C SER A 978 31.13 -11.06 -12.98
N ASP A 979 30.19 -11.22 -13.92
CA ASP A 979 29.63 -12.55 -14.24
C ASP A 979 30.71 -13.48 -14.79
N LEU A 980 31.57 -12.97 -15.69
CA LEU A 980 32.67 -13.73 -16.26
C LEU A 980 33.71 -14.14 -15.21
N ALA A 981 34.00 -13.25 -14.25
CA ALA A 981 34.86 -13.56 -13.11
C ALA A 981 34.24 -14.65 -12.23
N HIS A 982 32.93 -14.60 -12.00
CA HIS A 982 32.21 -15.64 -11.26
C HIS A 982 32.27 -17.01 -11.95
N VAL A 983 32.02 -17.06 -13.27
CA VAL A 983 32.12 -18.31 -14.05
C VAL A 983 33.53 -18.88 -14.02
N ARG A 984 34.57 -18.04 -14.10
CA ARG A 984 35.96 -18.47 -13.94
C ARG A 984 36.17 -19.17 -12.60
N ASN A 985 35.73 -18.55 -11.50
CA ASN A 985 35.83 -19.12 -10.15
C ASN A 985 35.07 -20.46 -10.04
N MET A 986 33.86 -20.54 -10.63
CA MET A 986 33.11 -21.81 -10.68
C MET A 986 33.92 -22.92 -11.35
N LEU A 987 34.54 -22.65 -12.50
CA LEU A 987 35.33 -23.63 -13.25
C LEU A 987 36.65 -23.97 -12.55
N GLU A 988 37.39 -22.99 -12.02
CA GLU A 988 38.63 -23.21 -11.26
C GLU A 988 38.39 -24.07 -10.02
N LYS A 989 37.24 -23.91 -9.36
CA LYS A 989 36.85 -24.70 -8.19
C LYS A 989 36.44 -26.14 -8.52
N THR A 990 35.98 -26.41 -9.75
CA THR A 990 35.28 -27.67 -10.08
C THR A 990 35.93 -28.51 -11.19
N ALA A 991 36.87 -27.95 -11.94
CA ALA A 991 37.61 -28.66 -12.98
C ALA A 991 38.40 -29.85 -12.44
N ILE A 992 38.55 -30.89 -13.26
CA ILE A 992 39.32 -32.11 -12.95
C ILE A 992 40.57 -32.17 -13.84
N ARG A 993 40.42 -31.94 -15.15
CA ARG A 993 41.46 -32.07 -16.17
C ARG A 993 41.73 -30.77 -16.92
N LEU A 994 40.83 -29.79 -16.86
CA LEU A 994 41.05 -28.47 -17.48
C LEU A 994 42.09 -27.67 -16.69
N ASN A 995 43.06 -27.09 -17.40
CA ASN A 995 44.07 -26.20 -16.80
C ASN A 995 43.62 -24.71 -16.81
N PRO A 996 44.31 -23.81 -16.08
CA PRO A 996 43.92 -22.40 -16.01
C PRO A 996 43.85 -21.67 -17.36
N MET A 997 44.69 -22.03 -18.32
CA MET A 997 44.69 -21.45 -19.67
C MET A 997 43.45 -21.91 -20.45
N GLU A 998 43.12 -23.20 -20.37
CA GLU A 998 41.90 -23.76 -20.96
C GLU A 998 40.63 -23.14 -20.35
N ILE A 999 40.59 -22.97 -19.02
CA ILE A 999 39.49 -22.26 -18.34
C ILE A 999 39.39 -20.81 -18.82
N ASN A 1000 40.52 -20.12 -18.98
CA ASN A 1000 40.54 -18.76 -19.52
C ASN A 1000 39.96 -18.71 -20.94
N THR A 1001 40.31 -19.66 -21.81
CA THR A 1001 39.75 -19.76 -23.17
C THR A 1001 38.24 -19.94 -23.15
N LEU A 1002 37.71 -20.81 -22.29
CA LEU A 1002 36.26 -21.01 -22.12
C LEU A 1002 35.55 -19.72 -21.65
N VAL A 1003 36.15 -19.00 -20.71
CA VAL A 1003 35.58 -17.75 -20.18
C VAL A 1003 35.64 -16.62 -21.22
N GLU A 1004 36.71 -16.54 -22.01
CA GLU A 1004 36.82 -15.55 -23.10
C GLU A 1004 35.83 -15.85 -24.24
N ALA A 1005 35.56 -17.11 -24.55
CA ALA A 1005 34.57 -17.52 -25.55
C ALA A 1005 33.13 -17.09 -25.20
N LEU A 1006 32.81 -16.83 -23.93
CA LEU A 1006 31.53 -16.26 -23.51
C LEU A 1006 31.33 -14.81 -23.97
N LYS A 1007 32.40 -14.09 -24.33
CA LYS A 1007 32.31 -12.71 -24.86
C LYS A 1007 31.82 -12.68 -26.31
N GLN A 1008 31.94 -13.80 -27.04
CA GLN A 1008 31.51 -13.90 -28.43
C GLN A 1008 30.00 -14.16 -28.49
N LYS A 1009 29.24 -13.15 -28.94
CA LYS A 1009 27.76 -13.13 -28.97
C LYS A 1009 27.17 -13.55 -30.34
N GLU A 1010 27.81 -14.46 -31.06
CA GLU A 1010 27.33 -14.89 -32.40
C GLU A 1010 25.98 -15.61 -32.38
#